data_AF-C1E4W7-F1
#
_entry.id   AF-C1E4W7-F1
#
_cell.length_a   1.000
_cell.length_b   1.000
_cell.length_c   1.000
_cell.angle_alpha   90.00
_cell.angle_beta   90.00
_cell.angle_gamma   90.00
#
_symmetry.space_group_name_H-M   'P 1'
#
loop_
_entity.id
_entity.type
_entity.pdbx_description
1 polymer ?
#
loop_
_entity_poly.entity_id
_entity_poly.type
_entity_poly.pdbx_seq_one_letter_code
_entity_poly.pdbx_strand_id
1 'polypeptide(L)'
;MARRCGTLASPPRMSHVIHVAFLACAMLLLTRIAGADARRLTSFTVETADLKIKAPASLAKTYDMAIANFGEPLYGATLSGGLAYPTSIDASYRTGCQHFPAGYVVPKQAGFGAAILVLDRGGCPFTDKAYHAQSAGADALIVVDNIDEPLVTMDVGDDEQSSVYAANISIPVGLIAKRDGDAFKTALTAGSSVLAVLDWTDVLPHPDERVEWEFWTNSGDECGPKCDSQKAFLEDFRPIAKKLEQNGYTSFTPHYITWLCPPDLIQDPACVAQCINNGRYCCPDPDGDFQAGYSGRDVVIENLRTLCVFNQANATGQSWKWWDYVVQFGAKCTMESGNYGVESCAISILNSVQLDVEQWRRCVGDPDANERNAVLDEQQEAQVGTGGRSDVSILPTVVINNEQYRGKIISSDVLQAICAGFAAGTKPEVCGGADACDGGGGAECAKNTDTGHTSCQTSGASYKCVCPVGTIEVKNSQDGTLSCQDINECPTAMQTVNSCMCERCWCKSEHLPGNDATFTCHQEPPSVCDAAGIEHPGGCWSEKGFTACVDGIDAKKQAGIKGLDPAAVPDHTCVCPKGFTGDGKVCEDVDECKGGACAGDRMTCSNTFGGHECGCEAGFAPTLSASSPDGVKCVEVKSGGGTGTVVAAVLASCVIVGGVAYGLYRWRLRSYMDQEIKAIMAQYMPLEEEPDDEENGGRELRTVSRPSGAGGLTHEEY
;
A
#
# COMPACT_ATOMS: atom_id res chain seq x y z
N MET A 1 59.21 -12.34 67.37
CA MET A 1 59.51 -11.61 68.63
C MET A 1 58.22 -10.99 69.17
N ALA A 2 58.07 -10.85 70.50
CA ALA A 2 57.06 -10.05 71.23
C ALA A 2 55.55 -10.25 70.88
N ARG A 3 54.67 -10.76 71.77
CA ARG A 3 54.03 -10.11 72.95
C ARG A 3 53.03 -8.98 72.58
N ARG A 4 51.88 -8.77 73.24
CA ARG A 4 50.98 -9.55 74.15
C ARG A 4 49.75 -8.64 74.50
N CYS A 5 48.75 -9.20 75.20
CA CYS A 5 47.60 -8.50 75.85
C CYS A 5 46.48 -7.96 74.93
N GLY A 6 45.20 -7.97 75.31
CA GLY A 6 44.58 -8.63 76.48
C GLY A 6 43.10 -8.27 76.72
N THR A 7 42.23 -9.29 76.83
CA THR A 7 41.01 -9.41 77.67
C THR A 7 40.12 -8.18 77.98
N LEU A 8 38.81 -8.24 77.66
CA LEU A 8 37.71 -8.52 78.63
C LEU A 8 36.26 -8.44 78.04
N ALA A 9 35.37 -9.25 78.64
CA ALA A 9 33.89 -9.14 78.71
C ALA A 9 32.98 -9.47 77.49
N SER A 10 31.77 -9.95 77.80
CA SER A 10 30.75 -10.61 76.96
C SER A 10 29.34 -10.04 77.27
N PRO A 11 28.20 -10.58 76.74
CA PRO A 11 27.79 -11.00 75.39
C PRO A 11 26.51 -10.22 74.92
N PRO A 12 25.79 -10.54 73.83
CA PRO A 12 24.94 -11.74 73.72
C PRO A 12 25.10 -12.52 72.39
N ARG A 13 24.49 -13.71 72.33
CA ARG A 13 24.37 -14.53 71.12
C ARG A 13 23.34 -13.94 70.15
N MET A 14 23.61 -14.00 68.85
CA MET A 14 22.56 -14.44 67.91
C MET A 14 23.16 -15.28 66.78
N SER A 15 22.75 -16.55 66.73
CA SER A 15 23.15 -17.54 65.73
C SER A 15 22.25 -17.42 64.48
N HIS A 16 22.67 -18.08 63.39
CA HIS A 16 21.93 -18.40 62.15
C HIS A 16 21.87 -17.41 60.97
N VAL A 17 22.24 -16.12 61.09
CA VAL A 17 22.15 -15.21 59.92
C VAL A 17 23.37 -15.29 58.98
N ILE A 18 24.57 -15.59 59.49
CA ILE A 18 25.82 -15.38 58.73
C ILE A 18 26.17 -16.53 57.75
N HIS A 19 25.71 -17.76 57.98
CA HIS A 19 25.97 -18.87 57.04
C HIS A 19 25.08 -18.87 55.79
N VAL A 20 23.90 -18.24 55.83
CA VAL A 20 23.02 -18.13 54.65
C VAL A 20 23.58 -17.11 53.64
N ALA A 21 24.16 -16.00 54.12
CA ALA A 21 24.73 -14.97 53.27
C ALA A 21 25.92 -15.45 52.42
N PHE A 22 26.79 -16.32 52.96
CA PHE A 22 27.95 -16.83 52.22
C PHE A 22 27.59 -17.87 51.15
N LEU A 23 26.55 -18.68 51.38
CA LEU A 23 26.03 -19.62 50.37
C LEU A 23 25.28 -18.90 49.25
N ALA A 24 24.50 -17.86 49.57
CA ALA A 24 23.84 -17.04 48.56
C ALA A 24 24.85 -16.31 47.66
N CYS A 25 25.94 -15.77 48.22
CA CYS A 25 26.96 -15.06 47.44
C CYS A 25 27.77 -16.00 46.52
N ALA A 26 27.99 -17.26 46.93
CA ALA A 26 28.64 -18.26 46.09
C ALA A 26 27.76 -18.72 44.90
N MET A 27 26.44 -18.89 45.11
CA MET A 27 25.52 -19.15 43.99
C MET A 27 25.42 -17.95 43.03
N LEU A 28 25.41 -16.72 43.56
CA LEU A 28 25.34 -15.48 42.74
C LEU A 28 26.60 -15.20 41.91
N LEU A 29 27.73 -15.85 42.21
CA LEU A 29 28.96 -15.78 41.42
C LEU A 29 29.08 -16.92 40.39
N LEU A 30 28.52 -18.10 40.68
CA LEU A 30 28.44 -19.20 39.69
C LEU A 30 27.36 -18.95 38.62
N THR A 31 26.28 -18.22 38.93
CA THR A 31 25.30 -17.77 37.92
C THR A 31 25.78 -16.63 37.03
N ARG A 32 27.00 -16.09 37.25
CA ARG A 32 27.60 -15.05 36.38
C ARG A 32 28.71 -15.55 35.44
N ILE A 33 28.99 -16.86 35.41
CA ILE A 33 29.89 -17.48 34.42
C ILE A 33 29.14 -18.53 33.58
N ALA A 34 27.93 -18.96 33.98
CA ALA A 34 27.03 -19.83 33.22
C ALA A 34 25.86 -19.07 32.55
N GLY A 35 26.12 -17.83 32.09
CA GLY A 35 25.11 -16.95 31.48
C GLY A 35 25.59 -16.28 30.18
N ALA A 36 26.61 -16.85 29.52
CA ALA A 36 27.16 -16.36 28.26
C ALA A 36 26.60 -17.08 27.03
N ASP A 37 25.93 -18.23 27.20
CA ASP A 37 25.00 -18.76 26.20
C ASP A 37 23.65 -18.05 26.35
N ALA A 38 23.64 -16.77 26.02
CA ALA A 38 22.40 -16.11 25.62
C ALA A 38 21.89 -16.88 24.40
N ARG A 39 20.70 -17.46 24.52
CA ARG A 39 19.95 -17.93 23.35
C ARG A 39 19.96 -16.78 22.34
N ARG A 40 20.62 -16.96 21.19
CA ARG A 40 20.35 -16.14 20.02
C ARG A 40 18.91 -16.45 19.63
N LEU A 41 17.98 -15.66 20.17
CA LEU A 41 16.66 -15.51 19.58
C LEU A 41 16.94 -15.00 18.16
N THR A 42 16.63 -15.84 17.18
CA THR A 42 16.68 -15.46 15.76
C THR A 42 15.71 -14.29 15.59
N SER A 43 16.27 -13.09 15.39
CA SER A 43 15.49 -11.92 15.04
C SER A 43 15.03 -12.13 13.61
N PHE A 44 13.76 -12.46 13.42
CA PHE A 44 13.14 -12.40 12.10
C PHE A 44 12.92 -10.91 11.74
N THR A 45 13.99 -10.27 11.30
CA THR A 45 13.98 -8.95 10.69
C THR A 45 13.17 -9.04 9.40
N VAL A 46 12.14 -8.20 9.29
CA VAL A 46 11.30 -8.08 8.09
C VAL A 46 11.79 -6.91 7.26
N GLU A 47 11.92 -7.14 5.96
CA GLU A 47 12.38 -6.13 5.00
C GLU A 47 11.30 -5.07 4.79
N THR A 48 11.62 -3.81 5.13
CA THR A 48 10.67 -2.69 5.11
C THR A 48 11.10 -1.60 4.14
N ALA A 49 10.11 -1.06 3.41
CA ALA A 49 10.22 0.19 2.67
C ALA A 49 9.49 1.33 3.41
N ASP A 50 9.81 2.56 3.03
CA ASP A 50 9.23 3.77 3.62
C ASP A 50 7.86 4.07 2.98
N LEU A 51 6.78 4.06 3.76
CA LEU A 51 5.49 4.63 3.38
C LEU A 51 5.39 6.06 3.95
N LYS A 52 5.61 7.07 3.11
CA LYS A 52 5.60 8.49 3.47
C LYS A 52 4.24 9.12 3.17
N ILE A 53 3.40 9.30 4.18
CA ILE A 53 2.14 10.04 4.02
C ILE A 53 2.43 11.54 4.00
N LYS A 54 2.00 12.21 2.93
CA LYS A 54 2.19 13.66 2.72
C LYS A 54 0.95 14.47 3.09
N ALA A 55 -0.24 13.89 2.93
CA ALA A 55 -1.52 14.50 3.30
C ALA A 55 -2.53 13.42 3.73
N PRO A 56 -3.50 13.73 4.62
CA PRO A 56 -3.67 14.99 5.35
C PRO A 56 -2.61 15.16 6.45
N ALA A 57 -2.38 16.39 6.90
CA ALA A 57 -1.37 16.71 7.92
C ALA A 57 -1.55 15.95 9.26
N SER A 58 -2.76 15.49 9.57
CA SER A 58 -3.06 14.64 10.74
C SER A 58 -2.49 13.23 10.66
N LEU A 59 -2.14 12.77 9.46
CA LEU A 59 -1.54 11.45 9.18
C LEU A 59 -0.12 11.57 8.62
N ALA A 60 0.42 12.80 8.48
CA ALA A 60 1.69 13.03 7.81
C ALA A 60 2.89 12.61 8.67
N LYS A 61 3.40 11.41 8.39
CA LYS A 61 4.68 10.87 8.89
C LYS A 61 5.17 9.77 7.92
N THR A 62 6.37 9.27 8.17
CA THR A 62 6.83 7.98 7.63
C THR A 62 6.23 6.83 8.45
N TYR A 63 5.94 5.73 7.77
CA TYR A 63 5.41 4.48 8.30
C TYR A 63 6.24 3.33 7.73
N ASP A 64 6.54 2.32 8.55
CA ASP A 64 7.21 1.12 8.07
C ASP A 64 6.22 0.26 7.26
N MET A 65 6.63 -0.20 6.09
CA MET A 65 5.82 -1.05 5.22
C MET A 65 6.62 -2.29 4.81
N ALA A 66 6.22 -3.46 5.27
CA ALA A 66 6.87 -4.72 4.91
C ALA A 66 6.65 -5.03 3.43
N ILE A 67 7.72 -5.32 2.70
CA ILE A 67 7.70 -5.56 1.26
C ILE A 67 7.25 -7.01 0.98
N ALA A 68 6.35 -7.22 0.03
CA ALA A 68 5.94 -8.56 -0.39
C ALA A 68 7.07 -9.32 -1.10
N ASN A 69 7.16 -10.62 -0.86
CA ASN A 69 8.05 -11.54 -1.56
C ASN A 69 7.57 -11.89 -3.00
N PHE A 70 6.66 -11.09 -3.55
CA PHE A 70 6.07 -11.21 -4.88
C PHE A 70 5.64 -9.82 -5.35
N GLY A 71 5.29 -9.68 -6.63
CA GLY A 71 5.13 -8.36 -7.24
C GLY A 71 6.46 -7.72 -7.59
N GLU A 72 6.41 -6.46 -7.98
CA GLU A 72 7.53 -5.73 -8.60
C GLU A 72 7.83 -4.45 -7.78
N PRO A 73 8.59 -4.57 -6.66
CA PRO A 73 8.98 -3.42 -5.84
C PRO A 73 10.03 -2.55 -6.52
N LEU A 74 9.90 -1.24 -6.35
CA LEU A 74 10.61 -0.26 -7.16
C LEU A 74 11.97 0.14 -6.57
N TYR A 75 12.85 -0.84 -6.32
CA TYR A 75 14.19 -0.61 -5.74
C TYR A 75 14.93 0.56 -6.42
N GLY A 76 15.42 1.51 -5.60
CA GLY A 76 16.07 2.73 -6.07
C GLY A 76 15.14 3.84 -6.57
N ALA A 77 13.82 3.71 -6.40
CA ALA A 77 12.81 4.65 -6.88
C ALA A 77 11.63 4.84 -5.92
N THR A 78 10.69 5.72 -6.27
CA THR A 78 9.49 6.03 -5.48
C THR A 78 8.22 6.01 -6.33
N LEU A 79 7.08 5.72 -5.70
CA LEU A 79 5.74 5.82 -6.31
C LEU A 79 4.85 6.76 -5.49
N SER A 80 4.50 7.90 -6.07
CA SER A 80 3.54 8.85 -5.47
C SER A 80 2.12 8.54 -5.93
N GLY A 81 1.18 8.41 -4.99
CA GLY A 81 -0.19 7.99 -5.27
C GLY A 81 -1.21 8.38 -4.21
N GLY A 82 -2.48 8.44 -4.62
CA GLY A 82 -3.61 8.58 -3.71
C GLY A 82 -4.04 7.22 -3.18
N LEU A 83 -4.23 7.12 -1.86
CA LEU A 83 -4.81 5.92 -1.27
C LEU A 83 -6.30 5.83 -1.60
N ALA A 84 -6.75 4.65 -1.99
CA ALA A 84 -8.15 4.32 -2.24
C ALA A 84 -8.57 3.15 -1.35
N TYR A 85 -9.73 3.24 -0.71
CA TYR A 85 -10.33 2.15 0.07
C TYR A 85 -11.73 1.82 -0.50
N PRO A 86 -12.15 0.55 -0.62
CA PRO A 86 -13.46 0.19 -1.17
C PRO A 86 -14.65 0.60 -0.28
N THR A 87 -15.04 1.87 -0.38
CA THR A 87 -16.16 2.49 0.36
C THR A 87 -17.44 2.64 -0.47
N SER A 88 -17.31 2.70 -1.80
CA SER A 88 -18.41 2.84 -2.76
C SER A 88 -19.08 1.53 -3.18
N ILE A 89 -18.51 0.39 -2.75
CA ILE A 89 -18.99 -0.97 -3.02
C ILE A 89 -19.19 -1.73 -1.70
N ASP A 90 -19.75 -2.94 -1.79
CA ASP A 90 -20.03 -3.78 -0.63
C ASP A 90 -18.75 -4.07 0.20
N ALA A 91 -18.92 -4.14 1.53
CA ALA A 91 -17.79 -4.32 2.44
C ALA A 91 -17.04 -5.65 2.26
N SER A 92 -17.67 -6.68 1.68
CA SER A 92 -17.03 -7.97 1.36
C SER A 92 -15.83 -7.84 0.41
N TYR A 93 -15.77 -6.82 -0.44
CA TYR A 93 -14.65 -6.59 -1.36
C TYR A 93 -13.41 -5.98 -0.68
N ARG A 94 -13.50 -5.51 0.57
CA ARG A 94 -12.39 -4.85 1.28
C ARG A 94 -11.26 -5.80 1.65
N THR A 95 -11.54 -7.10 1.73
CA THR A 95 -10.50 -8.12 1.87
C THR A 95 -9.83 -8.47 0.54
N GLY A 96 -10.36 -8.06 -0.61
CA GLY A 96 -9.82 -8.42 -1.93
C GLY A 96 -9.83 -9.91 -2.27
N CYS A 97 -10.60 -10.73 -1.56
CA CYS A 97 -10.65 -12.19 -1.77
C CYS A 97 -11.56 -12.63 -2.92
N GLN A 98 -12.12 -11.68 -3.66
CA GLN A 98 -12.98 -11.91 -4.82
C GLN A 98 -12.72 -10.80 -5.84
N HIS A 99 -12.82 -11.14 -7.13
CA HIS A 99 -12.77 -10.14 -8.20
C HIS A 99 -13.75 -9.00 -7.95
N PHE A 100 -13.28 -7.76 -8.05
CA PHE A 100 -14.11 -6.56 -7.93
C PHE A 100 -15.26 -6.56 -8.94
N PRO A 101 -16.43 -5.96 -8.60
CA PRO A 101 -17.62 -6.07 -9.43
C PRO A 101 -17.41 -5.39 -10.79
N ALA A 102 -18.02 -5.92 -11.84
CA ALA A 102 -17.82 -5.43 -13.21
C ALA A 102 -18.09 -3.92 -13.34
N GLY A 103 -17.09 -3.17 -13.82
CA GLY A 103 -17.13 -1.71 -13.92
C GLY A 103 -16.57 -0.96 -12.72
N TYR A 104 -16.20 -1.64 -11.62
CA TYR A 104 -15.36 -1.04 -10.59
C TYR A 104 -13.92 -0.90 -11.11
N VAL A 105 -13.38 0.31 -10.95
CA VAL A 105 -11.99 0.66 -11.19
C VAL A 105 -11.50 1.39 -9.94
N VAL A 106 -10.26 1.12 -9.50
CA VAL A 106 -9.70 1.80 -8.33
C VAL A 106 -9.68 3.32 -8.58
N PRO A 107 -10.30 4.14 -7.71
CA PRO A 107 -10.39 5.58 -7.95
C PRO A 107 -9.02 6.27 -7.99
N LYS A 108 -8.60 6.71 -9.18
CA LYS A 108 -7.45 7.62 -9.34
C LYS A 108 -7.85 9.03 -8.93
N GLN A 109 -7.27 9.52 -7.83
CA GLN A 109 -7.48 10.88 -7.33
C GLN A 109 -6.74 11.88 -8.25
N ALA A 110 -7.46 12.84 -8.82
CA ALA A 110 -6.89 13.81 -9.75
C ALA A 110 -5.78 14.63 -9.08
N GLY A 111 -4.59 14.66 -9.69
CA GLY A 111 -3.39 15.33 -9.15
C GLY A 111 -2.60 14.53 -8.11
N PHE A 112 -2.98 13.29 -7.80
CA PHE A 112 -2.26 12.45 -6.82
C PHE A 112 -1.34 11.39 -7.47
N GLY A 113 -1.39 11.22 -8.79
CA GLY A 113 -0.59 10.22 -9.50
C GLY A 113 -1.21 8.83 -9.47
N ALA A 114 -0.51 7.87 -8.86
CA ALA A 114 -0.90 6.46 -8.81
C ALA A 114 -2.19 6.21 -7.98
N ALA A 115 -2.94 5.17 -8.33
CA ALA A 115 -3.98 4.58 -7.48
C ALA A 115 -3.38 3.50 -6.59
N ILE A 116 -3.20 3.81 -5.31
CA ILE A 116 -2.71 2.86 -4.31
C ILE A 116 -3.94 2.27 -3.60
N LEU A 117 -4.28 1.02 -3.88
CA LEU A 117 -5.43 0.38 -3.23
C LEU A 117 -5.06 -0.03 -1.79
N VAL A 118 -5.98 0.15 -0.86
CA VAL A 118 -5.87 -0.30 0.53
C VAL A 118 -6.87 -1.44 0.77
N LEU A 119 -6.41 -2.58 1.30
CA LEU A 119 -7.25 -3.75 1.60
C LEU A 119 -6.96 -4.33 2.99
N ASP A 120 -7.91 -5.05 3.57
CA ASP A 120 -7.77 -5.71 4.87
C ASP A 120 -7.16 -7.13 4.73
N ARG A 121 -6.27 -7.51 5.66
CA ARG A 121 -5.72 -8.86 5.80
C ARG A 121 -6.81 -9.87 6.22
N GLY A 122 -6.64 -11.12 5.80
CA GLY A 122 -7.53 -12.24 6.12
C GLY A 122 -8.45 -12.67 4.98
N GLY A 123 -9.07 -13.84 5.12
CA GLY A 123 -10.03 -14.44 4.17
C GLY A 123 -9.42 -15.17 2.96
N CYS A 124 -8.21 -14.83 2.54
CA CYS A 124 -7.50 -15.39 1.38
C CYS A 124 -5.99 -15.09 1.46
N PRO A 125 -5.14 -15.77 0.65
CA PRO A 125 -3.72 -15.44 0.49
C PRO A 125 -3.48 -13.99 0.02
N PHE A 126 -2.25 -13.49 0.19
CA PHE A 126 -1.91 -12.12 -0.21
C PHE A 126 -1.83 -11.94 -1.74
N THR A 127 -1.46 -13.00 -2.46
CA THR A 127 -1.42 -13.10 -3.93
C THR A 127 -2.76 -12.81 -4.57
N ASP A 128 -3.86 -13.40 -4.07
CA ASP A 128 -5.23 -13.13 -4.52
C ASP A 128 -5.57 -11.64 -4.41
N LYS A 129 -5.25 -11.02 -3.27
CA LYS A 129 -5.52 -9.60 -3.00
C LYS A 129 -4.83 -8.71 -4.02
N ALA A 130 -3.54 -8.98 -4.28
CA ALA A 130 -2.73 -8.25 -5.24
C ALA A 130 -3.21 -8.44 -6.69
N TYR A 131 -3.52 -9.68 -7.07
CA TYR A 131 -4.05 -10.00 -8.40
C TYR A 131 -5.40 -9.32 -8.66
N HIS A 132 -6.33 -9.35 -7.70
CA HIS A 132 -7.62 -8.65 -7.80
C HIS A 132 -7.46 -7.12 -7.78
N ALA A 133 -6.54 -6.57 -6.98
CA ALA A 133 -6.23 -5.14 -6.93
C ALA A 133 -5.72 -4.63 -8.29
N GLN A 134 -4.72 -5.30 -8.86
CA GLN A 134 -4.16 -5.00 -10.17
C GLN A 134 -5.23 -5.13 -11.27
N SER A 135 -6.06 -6.18 -11.22
CA SER A 135 -7.17 -6.38 -12.16
C SER A 135 -8.21 -5.25 -12.12
N ALA A 136 -8.32 -4.54 -10.99
CA ALA A 136 -9.18 -3.36 -10.84
C ALA A 136 -8.47 -2.03 -11.22
N GLY A 137 -7.23 -2.07 -11.71
CA GLY A 137 -6.47 -0.89 -12.11
C GLY A 137 -5.76 -0.16 -10.95
N ALA A 138 -5.47 -0.86 -9.85
CA ALA A 138 -4.49 -0.37 -8.88
C ALA A 138 -3.09 -0.33 -9.52
N ASP A 139 -2.31 0.71 -9.22
CA ASP A 139 -0.89 0.79 -9.57
C ASP A 139 0.01 0.28 -8.42
N ALA A 140 -0.54 0.12 -7.21
CA ALA A 140 0.09 -0.50 -6.04
C ALA A 140 -0.97 -1.01 -5.04
N LEU A 141 -0.57 -1.93 -4.15
CA LEU A 141 -1.43 -2.43 -3.06
C LEU A 141 -0.77 -2.26 -1.69
N ILE A 142 -1.51 -1.69 -0.75
CA ILE A 142 -1.24 -1.74 0.69
C ILE A 142 -2.26 -2.67 1.35
N VAL A 143 -1.77 -3.73 2.00
CA VAL A 143 -2.55 -4.58 2.89
C VAL A 143 -2.43 -4.03 4.31
N VAL A 144 -3.55 -3.88 5.01
CA VAL A 144 -3.61 -3.51 6.42
C VAL A 144 -3.77 -4.77 7.25
N ASP A 145 -2.88 -4.95 8.23
CA ASP A 145 -2.98 -6.07 9.15
C ASP A 145 -4.31 -6.10 9.92
N ASN A 146 -4.82 -7.29 10.21
CA ASN A 146 -6.00 -7.50 11.04
C ASN A 146 -5.64 -7.84 12.50
N ILE A 147 -4.36 -8.11 12.79
CA ILE A 147 -3.78 -8.36 14.12
C ILE A 147 -2.85 -7.18 14.48
N ASP A 148 -2.84 -6.77 15.75
CA ASP A 148 -1.89 -5.76 16.25
C ASP A 148 -0.58 -6.46 16.66
N GLU A 149 0.19 -6.89 15.66
CA GLU A 149 1.46 -7.60 15.79
C GLU A 149 2.59 -6.86 15.06
N PRO A 150 3.88 -7.19 15.32
CA PRO A 150 4.98 -6.75 14.46
C PRO A 150 4.72 -7.16 13.01
N LEU A 151 5.21 -6.37 12.06
CA LEU A 151 5.08 -6.68 10.63
C LEU A 151 5.61 -8.09 10.32
N VAL A 152 4.95 -8.75 9.37
CA VAL A 152 5.33 -10.08 8.86
C VAL A 152 5.66 -10.00 7.37
N THR A 153 6.57 -10.86 6.91
CA THR A 153 6.84 -11.02 5.47
C THR A 153 5.60 -11.63 4.80
N MET A 154 5.10 -11.00 3.74
CA MET A 154 4.08 -11.62 2.89
C MET A 154 4.78 -12.51 1.87
N ASP A 155 4.47 -13.80 1.90
CA ASP A 155 4.98 -14.78 0.94
C ASP A 155 3.88 -15.36 0.05
N VAL A 156 4.29 -16.07 -1.00
CA VAL A 156 3.40 -16.80 -1.92
C VAL A 156 2.87 -18.04 -1.20
N GLY A 157 1.55 -18.27 -1.27
CA GLY A 157 0.95 -19.49 -0.73
C GLY A 157 1.47 -20.76 -1.42
N ASP A 158 1.51 -21.88 -0.68
CA ASP A 158 2.01 -23.17 -1.19
C ASP A 158 1.08 -23.87 -2.20
N ASP A 159 -0.07 -23.27 -2.52
CA ASP A 159 -0.98 -23.77 -3.53
C ASP A 159 -0.63 -23.29 -4.95
N GLU A 160 -1.08 -24.05 -5.95
CA GLU A 160 -0.82 -23.79 -7.36
C GLU A 160 -1.43 -22.45 -7.83
N GLN A 161 -2.60 -22.05 -7.31
CA GLN A 161 -3.28 -20.82 -7.68
C GLN A 161 -2.52 -19.58 -7.19
N SER A 162 -2.05 -19.59 -5.94
CA SER A 162 -1.15 -18.57 -5.39
C SER A 162 0.11 -18.42 -6.23
N SER A 163 0.71 -19.53 -6.67
CA SER A 163 1.90 -19.52 -7.53
C SER A 163 1.63 -18.91 -8.92
N VAL A 164 0.49 -19.25 -9.53
CA VAL A 164 0.05 -18.67 -10.82
C VAL A 164 -0.27 -17.18 -10.69
N TYR A 165 -0.87 -16.73 -9.58
CA TYR A 165 -1.10 -15.31 -9.31
C TYR A 165 0.21 -14.55 -9.04
N ALA A 166 1.12 -15.10 -8.24
CA ALA A 166 2.44 -14.53 -7.96
C ALA A 166 3.20 -14.17 -9.24
N ALA A 167 3.20 -15.07 -10.24
CA ALA A 167 3.84 -14.85 -11.53
C ALA A 167 3.27 -13.65 -12.32
N ASN A 168 1.99 -13.31 -12.13
CA ASN A 168 1.26 -12.31 -12.92
C ASN A 168 1.09 -10.93 -12.24
N ILE A 169 1.44 -10.79 -10.96
CA ILE A 169 1.34 -9.51 -10.23
C ILE A 169 2.53 -8.61 -10.59
N SER A 170 2.32 -7.49 -11.26
CA SER A 170 3.34 -6.52 -11.68
C SER A 170 3.24 -5.18 -10.95
N ILE A 171 2.56 -5.15 -9.80
CA ILE A 171 2.46 -3.97 -8.94
C ILE A 171 3.26 -4.19 -7.65
N PRO A 172 3.83 -3.14 -7.04
CA PRO A 172 4.40 -3.24 -5.70
C PRO A 172 3.30 -3.50 -4.66
N VAL A 173 3.60 -4.38 -3.71
CA VAL A 173 2.69 -4.80 -2.64
C VAL A 173 3.39 -4.65 -1.30
N GLY A 174 2.71 -4.03 -0.34
CA GLY A 174 3.23 -3.81 1.02
C GLY A 174 2.21 -4.09 2.12
N LEU A 175 2.69 -4.52 3.29
CA LEU A 175 1.88 -4.73 4.50
C LEU A 175 2.20 -3.64 5.52
N ILE A 176 1.16 -3.07 6.12
CA ILE A 176 1.31 -2.11 7.23
C ILE A 176 0.59 -2.59 8.48
N ALA A 177 1.13 -2.22 9.64
CA ALA A 177 0.58 -2.59 10.93
C ALA A 177 -0.86 -2.10 11.09
N LYS A 178 -1.69 -2.93 11.75
CA LYS A 178 -3.12 -2.68 11.96
C LYS A 178 -3.42 -1.28 12.48
N ARG A 179 -2.71 -0.86 13.53
CA ARG A 179 -2.87 0.44 14.19
C ARG A 179 -2.75 1.62 13.23
N ASP A 180 -1.79 1.57 12.33
CA ASP A 180 -1.51 2.64 11.39
C ASP A 180 -2.46 2.61 10.19
N GLY A 181 -2.74 1.42 9.64
CA GLY A 181 -3.69 1.28 8.54
C GLY A 181 -5.15 1.54 8.93
N ASP A 182 -5.55 1.30 10.17
CA ASP A 182 -6.88 1.69 10.69
C ASP A 182 -7.07 3.22 10.66
N ALA A 183 -6.01 4.01 10.82
CA ALA A 183 -6.07 5.47 10.69
C ALA A 183 -6.33 5.89 9.23
N PHE A 184 -5.70 5.23 8.26
CA PHE A 184 -5.93 5.46 6.83
C PHE A 184 -7.36 5.07 6.43
N LYS A 185 -7.82 3.86 6.81
CA LYS A 185 -9.18 3.38 6.54
C LYS A 185 -10.24 4.31 7.13
N THR A 186 -9.98 4.86 8.33
CA THR A 186 -10.87 5.86 8.96
C THR A 186 -10.95 7.15 8.15
N ALA A 187 -9.81 7.72 7.75
CA ALA A 187 -9.77 8.95 6.96
C ALA A 187 -10.43 8.78 5.57
N LEU A 188 -10.14 7.67 4.89
CA LEU A 188 -10.71 7.35 3.57
C LEU A 188 -12.23 7.08 3.66
N THR A 189 -12.70 6.44 4.73
CA THR A 189 -14.15 6.25 4.99
C THR A 189 -14.86 7.56 5.30
N ALA A 190 -14.16 8.53 5.91
CA ALA A 190 -14.66 9.89 6.11
C ALA A 190 -14.61 10.77 4.85
N GLY A 191 -14.14 10.24 3.70
CA GLY A 191 -14.03 10.97 2.44
C GLY A 191 -12.80 11.90 2.35
N SER A 192 -11.83 11.76 3.25
CA SER A 192 -10.55 12.50 3.15
C SER A 192 -9.64 11.85 2.11
N SER A 193 -9.04 12.65 1.22
CA SER A 193 -7.96 12.18 0.34
C SER A 193 -6.67 12.01 1.13
N VAL A 194 -5.97 10.89 0.91
CA VAL A 194 -4.69 10.58 1.56
C VAL A 194 -3.62 10.42 0.48
N LEU A 195 -2.62 11.30 0.48
CA LEU A 195 -1.49 11.26 -0.44
C LEU A 195 -0.34 10.48 0.19
N ALA A 196 0.09 9.41 -0.47
CA ALA A 196 1.19 8.56 -0.05
C ALA A 196 2.32 8.59 -1.08
N VAL A 197 3.55 8.44 -0.60
CA VAL A 197 4.72 8.11 -1.40
C VAL A 197 5.26 6.80 -0.86
N LEU A 198 5.27 5.77 -1.69
CA LEU A 198 5.97 4.53 -1.44
C LEU A 198 7.42 4.73 -1.88
N ASP A 199 8.38 4.44 -1.01
CA ASP A 199 9.76 4.85 -1.20
C ASP A 199 10.72 3.68 -0.94
N TRP A 200 11.44 3.29 -1.99
CA TRP A 200 12.44 2.22 -1.99
C TRP A 200 13.84 2.71 -2.35
N THR A 201 14.14 4.02 -2.25
CA THR A 201 15.47 4.52 -2.64
C THR A 201 16.58 3.99 -1.73
N ASP A 202 16.31 3.97 -0.42
CA ASP A 202 17.30 3.73 0.64
C ASP A 202 17.10 2.36 1.33
N VAL A 203 16.42 1.41 0.68
CA VAL A 203 16.14 0.06 1.23
C VAL A 203 17.37 -0.83 1.21
N LEU A 204 18.27 -0.66 0.23
CA LEU A 204 19.48 -1.46 0.11
C LEU A 204 20.71 -0.65 0.58
N PRO A 205 21.56 -1.22 1.46
CA PRO A 205 22.85 -0.61 1.78
C PRO A 205 23.70 -0.45 0.53
N HIS A 206 24.44 0.65 0.44
CA HIS A 206 25.38 0.92 -0.65
C HIS A 206 26.74 1.37 -0.07
N PRO A 207 27.52 0.43 0.53
CA PRO A 207 28.68 0.76 1.34
C PRO A 207 29.87 1.30 0.52
N ASP A 208 30.07 0.82 -0.71
CA ASP A 208 31.14 1.26 -1.60
C ASP A 208 30.78 1.14 -3.11
N GLU A 209 31.79 1.01 -3.98
CA GLU A 209 31.65 1.01 -5.44
C GLU A 209 31.36 -0.39 -6.01
N ARG A 210 31.40 -1.44 -5.19
CA ARG A 210 31.08 -2.82 -5.54
C ARG A 210 29.80 -3.26 -4.82
N VAL A 211 29.09 -4.23 -5.41
CA VAL A 211 27.94 -4.86 -4.77
C VAL A 211 28.24 -6.34 -4.49
N GLU A 212 28.25 -6.70 -3.21
CA GLU A 212 28.20 -8.10 -2.77
C GLU A 212 26.77 -8.61 -2.93
N TRP A 213 26.60 -9.75 -3.60
CA TRP A 213 25.26 -10.35 -3.72
C TRP A 213 25.30 -11.88 -3.74
N GLU A 214 24.24 -12.46 -3.21
CA GLU A 214 24.08 -13.88 -3.01
C GLU A 214 22.84 -14.38 -3.74
N PHE A 215 22.88 -15.61 -4.27
CA PHE A 215 21.68 -16.29 -4.77
C PHE A 215 21.47 -17.59 -3.99
N TRP A 216 20.40 -17.60 -3.18
CA TRP A 216 20.00 -18.72 -2.34
C TRP A 216 18.98 -19.57 -3.07
N THR A 217 19.29 -20.86 -3.22
CA THR A 217 18.54 -21.74 -4.12
C THR A 217 18.64 -23.22 -3.70
N ASN A 218 18.07 -24.09 -4.53
CA ASN A 218 18.15 -25.54 -4.43
C ASN A 218 18.42 -26.12 -5.83
N SER A 219 19.15 -27.25 -5.90
CA SER A 219 19.39 -27.95 -7.18
C SER A 219 18.26 -28.90 -7.58
N GLY A 220 17.26 -29.15 -6.72
CA GLY A 220 16.07 -29.93 -7.07
C GLY A 220 15.32 -29.31 -8.25
N ASP A 221 14.84 -30.13 -9.19
CA ASP A 221 14.43 -29.66 -10.51
C ASP A 221 13.01 -30.05 -10.95
N GLU A 222 12.25 -30.73 -10.05
CA GLU A 222 10.86 -31.19 -10.24
C GLU A 222 9.82 -30.52 -9.29
N CYS A 223 10.06 -29.28 -8.85
CA CYS A 223 9.14 -28.53 -7.97
C CYS A 223 8.11 -27.63 -8.69
N GLY A 224 7.67 -28.02 -9.89
CA GLY A 224 6.66 -27.31 -10.68
C GLY A 224 7.05 -25.85 -11.04
N PRO A 225 6.08 -24.91 -11.10
CA PRO A 225 6.34 -23.53 -11.54
C PRO A 225 7.41 -22.77 -10.74
N LYS A 226 7.66 -23.14 -9.47
CA LYS A 226 8.76 -22.58 -8.67
C LYS A 226 10.13 -22.98 -9.26
N CYS A 227 10.28 -24.22 -9.71
CA CYS A 227 11.49 -24.71 -10.37
C CYS A 227 11.64 -24.16 -11.80
N ASP A 228 10.54 -24.04 -12.55
CA ASP A 228 10.57 -23.51 -13.92
C ASP A 228 10.97 -22.02 -13.95
N SER A 229 10.41 -21.21 -13.06
CA SER A 229 10.78 -19.79 -12.94
C SER A 229 12.24 -19.61 -12.48
N GLN A 230 12.72 -20.46 -11.57
CA GLN A 230 14.14 -20.49 -11.17
C GLN A 230 15.07 -20.86 -12.34
N LYS A 231 14.72 -21.89 -13.13
CA LYS A 231 15.47 -22.30 -14.33
C LYS A 231 15.53 -21.14 -15.34
N ALA A 232 14.39 -20.51 -15.63
CA ALA A 232 14.31 -19.36 -16.54
C ALA A 232 15.19 -18.18 -16.06
N PHE A 233 15.13 -17.82 -14.77
CA PHE A 233 16.00 -16.79 -14.20
C PHE A 233 17.49 -17.12 -14.36
N LEU A 234 17.90 -18.36 -14.06
CA LEU A 234 19.30 -18.79 -14.23
C LEU A 234 19.76 -18.69 -15.70
N GLU A 235 18.89 -19.01 -16.67
CA GLU A 235 19.19 -18.88 -18.10
C GLU A 235 19.29 -17.42 -18.56
N ASP A 236 18.30 -16.59 -18.22
CA ASP A 236 18.20 -15.19 -18.65
C ASP A 236 19.23 -14.28 -17.95
N PHE A 237 19.50 -14.52 -16.67
CA PHE A 237 20.40 -13.68 -15.87
C PHE A 237 21.88 -14.04 -16.05
N ARG A 238 22.20 -15.28 -16.43
CA ARG A 238 23.57 -15.75 -16.73
C ARG A 238 24.43 -14.78 -17.55
N PRO A 239 24.01 -14.23 -18.71
CA PRO A 239 24.83 -13.27 -19.46
C PRO A 239 25.10 -11.97 -18.68
N ILE A 240 24.14 -11.52 -17.87
CA ILE A 240 24.24 -10.30 -17.04
C ILE A 240 25.21 -10.54 -15.88
N ALA A 241 25.02 -11.61 -15.10
CA ALA A 241 25.90 -12.01 -14.01
C ALA A 241 27.35 -12.21 -14.47
N LYS A 242 27.55 -12.86 -15.64
CA LYS A 242 28.88 -12.98 -16.25
C LYS A 242 29.51 -11.62 -16.57
N LYS A 243 28.75 -10.65 -17.10
CA LYS A 243 29.26 -9.29 -17.37
C LYS A 243 29.58 -8.54 -16.07
N LEU A 244 28.77 -8.67 -15.02
CA LEU A 244 29.00 -8.04 -13.72
C LEU A 244 30.30 -8.54 -13.07
N GLU A 245 30.44 -9.87 -12.94
CA GLU A 245 31.60 -10.52 -12.33
C GLU A 245 32.90 -10.34 -13.12
N GLN A 246 32.87 -10.50 -14.45
CA GLN A 246 34.09 -10.42 -15.28
C GLN A 246 34.71 -9.01 -15.31
N ASN A 247 33.92 -7.97 -15.07
CA ASN A 247 34.39 -6.60 -14.97
C ASN A 247 34.67 -6.16 -13.51
N GLY A 248 34.42 -7.03 -12.52
CA GLY A 248 34.67 -6.75 -11.10
C GLY A 248 33.69 -5.75 -10.47
N TYR A 249 32.51 -5.54 -11.08
CA TYR A 249 31.47 -4.66 -10.54
C TYR A 249 30.75 -5.27 -9.32
N THR A 250 30.73 -6.60 -9.22
CA THR A 250 30.07 -7.34 -8.15
C THR A 250 30.99 -8.39 -7.54
N SER A 251 30.55 -8.95 -6.41
CA SER A 251 31.09 -10.17 -5.83
C SER A 251 29.94 -11.14 -5.58
N PHE A 252 29.76 -12.10 -6.48
CA PHE A 252 28.68 -13.10 -6.44
C PHE A 252 29.04 -14.35 -5.64
N THR A 253 28.14 -14.80 -4.77
CA THR A 253 28.20 -16.13 -4.11
C THR A 253 26.89 -16.90 -4.23
N PRO A 254 26.87 -18.11 -4.83
CA PRO A 254 25.71 -19.00 -4.79
C PRO A 254 25.65 -19.74 -3.45
N HIS A 255 24.44 -19.84 -2.89
CA HIS A 255 24.18 -20.54 -1.64
C HIS A 255 23.08 -21.57 -1.82
N TYR A 256 23.21 -22.67 -1.08
CA TYR A 256 22.25 -23.77 -1.11
C TYR A 256 21.78 -24.09 0.30
N ILE A 257 20.47 -24.07 0.52
CA ILE A 257 19.90 -24.31 1.85
C ILE A 257 20.19 -25.74 2.30
N THR A 258 20.51 -25.94 3.59
CA THR A 258 20.60 -27.28 4.17
C THR A 258 20.01 -27.29 5.57
N TRP A 259 19.01 -28.14 5.74
CA TRP A 259 18.33 -28.33 7.02
C TRP A 259 19.07 -29.36 7.87
N LEU A 260 18.76 -29.39 9.17
CA LEU A 260 19.23 -30.42 10.09
C LEU A 260 18.04 -31.25 10.58
N CYS A 261 18.22 -32.56 10.69
CA CYS A 261 17.25 -33.44 11.28
C CYS A 261 17.37 -33.39 12.82
N PRO A 262 16.25 -33.22 13.56
CA PRO A 262 16.27 -33.21 15.02
C PRO A 262 16.92 -34.49 15.59
N PRO A 263 17.75 -34.41 16.65
CA PRO A 263 18.47 -35.57 17.19
C PRO A 263 17.60 -36.79 17.52
N ASP A 264 16.37 -36.55 17.98
CA ASP A 264 15.40 -37.59 18.34
C ASP A 264 14.80 -38.31 17.12
N LEU A 265 14.90 -37.72 15.92
CA LEU A 265 14.36 -38.22 14.66
C LEU A 265 15.44 -38.74 13.69
N ILE A 266 16.72 -38.74 14.06
CA ILE A 266 17.83 -39.17 13.19
C ILE A 266 17.67 -40.61 12.65
N GLN A 267 16.95 -41.47 13.36
CA GLN A 267 16.68 -42.86 12.96
C GLN A 267 15.30 -43.05 12.30
N ASP A 268 14.52 -41.97 12.14
CA ASP A 268 13.24 -42.01 11.44
C ASP A 268 13.46 -42.27 9.94
N PRO A 269 12.71 -43.18 9.29
CA PRO A 269 12.87 -43.47 7.86
C PRO A 269 12.79 -42.23 6.96
N ALA A 270 11.94 -41.24 7.29
CA ALA A 270 11.85 -40.00 6.52
C ALA A 270 13.14 -39.17 6.65
N CYS A 271 13.67 -39.03 7.86
CA CYS A 271 14.96 -38.36 8.07
C CYS A 271 16.12 -39.08 7.37
N VAL A 272 16.18 -40.41 7.44
CA VAL A 272 17.22 -41.21 6.78
C VAL A 272 17.17 -41.08 5.25
N ALA A 273 15.96 -41.00 4.67
CA ALA A 273 15.79 -40.79 3.22
C ALA A 273 16.20 -39.39 2.75
N GLN A 274 16.01 -38.36 3.58
CA GLN A 274 16.12 -36.96 3.16
C GLN A 274 17.47 -36.29 3.53
N CYS A 275 18.37 -37.02 4.20
CA CYS A 275 19.59 -36.46 4.77
C CYS A 275 20.86 -37.26 4.44
N ILE A 276 22.00 -36.58 4.47
CA ILE A 276 23.35 -37.17 4.55
C ILE A 276 23.99 -36.98 5.94
N ASN A 277 25.18 -37.55 6.13
CA ASN A 277 26.02 -37.45 7.34
C ASN A 277 25.26 -37.64 8.67
N ASN A 278 24.38 -38.65 8.71
CA ASN A 278 23.56 -39.02 9.87
C ASN A 278 22.68 -37.84 10.37
N GLY A 279 21.92 -37.22 9.46
CA GLY A 279 20.93 -36.18 9.77
C GLY A 279 21.49 -34.76 9.87
N ARG A 280 22.76 -34.52 9.55
CA ARG A 280 23.39 -33.19 9.67
C ARG A 280 22.99 -32.21 8.56
N TYR A 281 22.86 -32.73 7.33
CA TYR A 281 22.53 -31.93 6.15
C TYR A 281 21.39 -32.63 5.41
N CYS A 282 20.27 -31.93 5.25
CA CYS A 282 19.01 -32.45 4.74
C CYS A 282 18.38 -31.45 3.77
N CYS A 283 17.55 -31.95 2.86
CA CYS A 283 16.67 -31.15 2.01
C CYS A 283 15.26 -31.76 2.09
N PRO A 284 14.17 -30.97 1.95
CA PRO A 284 12.87 -31.53 1.66
C PRO A 284 12.90 -32.33 0.36
N ASP A 285 11.92 -33.23 0.25
CA ASP A 285 11.75 -34.08 -0.91
C ASP A 285 11.36 -33.23 -2.15
N PRO A 286 12.00 -33.42 -3.32
CA PRO A 286 11.76 -32.58 -4.49
C PRO A 286 10.39 -32.76 -5.14
N ASP A 287 9.80 -33.97 -5.10
CA ASP A 287 8.51 -34.28 -5.70
C ASP A 287 7.40 -34.53 -4.65
N GLY A 288 7.78 -34.80 -3.40
CA GLY A 288 6.88 -35.00 -2.27
C GLY A 288 6.46 -36.45 -2.03
N ASP A 289 6.90 -37.39 -2.87
CA ASP A 289 6.71 -38.83 -2.69
C ASP A 289 7.96 -39.49 -2.08
N PHE A 290 8.02 -39.45 -0.74
CA PHE A 290 9.04 -40.13 0.07
C PHE A 290 9.25 -41.63 -0.21
N GLN A 291 8.48 -42.28 -1.11
CA GLN A 291 8.58 -43.70 -1.46
C GLN A 291 9.04 -43.94 -2.92
N ALA A 292 9.16 -42.91 -3.74
CA ALA A 292 9.53 -43.00 -5.15
C ALA A 292 10.51 -41.88 -5.54
N GLY A 293 10.76 -41.71 -6.84
CA GLY A 293 11.46 -40.54 -7.36
C GLY A 293 12.89 -40.35 -6.85
N TYR A 294 13.23 -39.08 -6.64
CA TYR A 294 14.50 -38.61 -6.10
C TYR A 294 14.29 -38.10 -4.68
N SER A 295 15.20 -38.40 -3.77
CA SER A 295 15.08 -37.98 -2.38
C SER A 295 15.79 -36.66 -2.10
N GLY A 296 15.43 -35.97 -1.01
CA GLY A 296 16.18 -34.82 -0.52
C GLY A 296 17.66 -35.12 -0.25
N ARG A 297 18.04 -36.38 0.00
CA ARG A 297 19.44 -36.80 0.08
C ARG A 297 20.18 -36.58 -1.24
N ASP A 298 19.58 -36.98 -2.36
CA ASP A 298 20.16 -36.81 -3.70
C ASP A 298 20.36 -35.33 -4.02
N VAL A 299 19.39 -34.51 -3.59
CA VAL A 299 19.42 -33.05 -3.73
C VAL A 299 20.53 -32.41 -2.89
N VAL A 300 20.74 -32.84 -1.63
CA VAL A 300 21.88 -32.33 -0.81
C VAL A 300 23.23 -32.71 -1.45
N ILE A 301 23.35 -33.90 -2.03
CA ILE A 301 24.58 -34.33 -2.72
C ILE A 301 24.84 -33.47 -3.95
N GLU A 302 23.82 -33.11 -4.74
CA GLU A 302 24.01 -32.26 -5.91
C GLU A 302 24.19 -30.76 -5.54
N ASN A 303 23.59 -30.30 -4.44
CA ASN A 303 23.91 -29.00 -3.83
C ASN A 303 25.41 -28.92 -3.46
N LEU A 304 25.94 -29.93 -2.76
CA LEU A 304 27.37 -30.03 -2.42
C LEU A 304 28.26 -30.03 -3.66
N ARG A 305 27.93 -30.83 -4.67
CA ARG A 305 28.65 -30.87 -5.95
C ARG A 305 28.68 -29.51 -6.63
N THR A 306 27.56 -28.79 -6.63
CA THR A 306 27.41 -27.50 -7.29
C THR A 306 28.12 -26.37 -6.53
N LEU A 307 28.13 -26.40 -5.20
CA LEU A 307 28.98 -25.55 -4.36
C LEU A 307 30.48 -25.79 -4.64
N CYS A 308 30.88 -27.06 -4.81
CA CYS A 308 32.26 -27.39 -5.16
C CYS A 308 32.69 -26.89 -6.55
N VAL A 309 31.75 -26.77 -7.50
CA VAL A 309 31.99 -26.07 -8.78
C VAL A 309 32.30 -24.59 -8.54
N PHE A 310 31.49 -23.91 -7.71
CA PHE A 310 31.72 -22.51 -7.38
C PHE A 310 33.05 -22.31 -6.66
N ASN A 311 33.34 -23.09 -5.62
CA ASN A 311 34.59 -22.97 -4.84
C ASN A 311 35.83 -23.12 -5.72
N GLN A 312 35.82 -24.07 -6.65
CA GLN A 312 36.90 -24.25 -7.61
C GLN A 312 37.03 -23.07 -8.60
N ALA A 313 35.90 -22.60 -9.13
CA ALA A 313 35.88 -21.48 -10.06
C ALA A 313 36.35 -20.17 -9.38
N ASN A 314 35.83 -19.88 -8.20
CA ASN A 314 36.15 -18.70 -7.39
C ASN A 314 37.62 -18.68 -6.96
N ALA A 315 38.19 -19.84 -6.57
CA ALA A 315 39.63 -19.96 -6.26
C ALA A 315 40.57 -19.57 -7.41
N THR A 316 40.07 -19.49 -8.66
CA THR A 316 40.81 -19.01 -9.84
C THR A 316 40.42 -17.61 -10.29
N GLY A 317 39.55 -16.91 -9.54
CA GLY A 317 38.97 -15.63 -9.94
C GLY A 317 38.01 -15.74 -11.14
N GLN A 318 37.32 -16.88 -11.28
CA GLN A 318 36.41 -17.18 -12.40
C GLN A 318 35.01 -17.58 -11.90
N SER A 319 34.53 -16.99 -10.79
CA SER A 319 33.21 -17.22 -10.16
C SER A 319 32.09 -17.42 -11.18
N TRP A 320 32.06 -16.58 -12.21
CA TRP A 320 31.11 -16.57 -13.32
C TRP A 320 30.98 -17.91 -14.10
N LYS A 321 31.96 -18.83 -14.02
CA LYS A 321 31.86 -20.18 -14.61
C LYS A 321 30.77 -21.03 -13.97
N TRP A 322 30.40 -20.74 -12.72
CA TRP A 322 29.29 -21.43 -12.05
C TRP A 322 27.98 -21.30 -12.85
N TRP A 323 27.69 -20.10 -13.39
CA TRP A 323 26.52 -19.87 -14.25
C TRP A 323 26.52 -20.73 -15.52
N ASP A 324 27.70 -20.94 -16.12
CA ASP A 324 27.83 -21.84 -17.28
C ASP A 324 27.64 -23.31 -16.91
N TYR A 325 27.94 -23.70 -15.66
CA TYR A 325 27.71 -25.06 -15.15
C TYR A 325 26.23 -25.28 -14.84
N VAL A 326 25.61 -24.47 -13.97
CA VAL A 326 24.24 -24.73 -13.48
C VAL A 326 23.19 -24.71 -14.58
N VAL A 327 23.31 -23.79 -15.55
CA VAL A 327 22.41 -23.76 -16.72
C VAL A 327 22.59 -25.00 -17.59
N GLN A 328 23.83 -25.44 -17.83
CA GLN A 328 24.06 -26.66 -18.61
C GLN A 328 23.69 -27.94 -17.85
N PHE A 329 23.78 -27.94 -16.53
CA PHE A 329 23.38 -29.04 -15.67
C PHE A 329 21.85 -29.16 -15.67
N GLY A 330 21.13 -28.08 -15.35
CA GLY A 330 19.67 -28.05 -15.34
C GLY A 330 19.01 -28.35 -16.70
N ALA A 331 19.74 -28.20 -17.81
CA ALA A 331 19.29 -28.56 -19.15
C ALA A 331 19.64 -29.99 -19.61
N LYS A 332 20.47 -30.75 -18.88
CA LYS A 332 21.01 -32.06 -19.32
C LYS A 332 21.02 -33.16 -18.27
N CYS A 333 21.08 -32.81 -16.99
CA CYS A 333 21.19 -33.71 -15.85
C CYS A 333 19.90 -33.64 -14.99
N THR A 334 18.74 -33.68 -15.65
CA THR A 334 17.41 -33.56 -15.03
C THR A 334 16.95 -34.86 -14.38
N MET A 335 16.03 -34.75 -13.42
CA MET A 335 15.35 -35.89 -12.79
C MET A 335 14.51 -36.67 -13.83
N GLU A 336 13.72 -35.98 -14.66
CA GLU A 336 12.94 -36.56 -15.78
C GLU A 336 13.78 -37.48 -16.70
N SER A 337 15.03 -37.10 -16.98
CA SER A 337 15.92 -37.87 -17.86
C SER A 337 16.66 -39.01 -17.16
N GLY A 338 16.50 -39.16 -15.85
CA GLY A 338 17.21 -40.11 -15.00
C GLY A 338 18.71 -39.79 -14.83
N ASN A 339 19.14 -38.57 -15.20
CA ASN A 339 20.55 -38.17 -15.16
C ASN A 339 20.88 -37.28 -13.95
N TYR A 340 19.89 -36.84 -13.18
CA TYR A 340 20.09 -36.16 -11.91
C TYR A 340 20.81 -37.07 -10.91
N GLY A 341 21.69 -36.49 -10.09
CA GLY A 341 22.54 -37.23 -9.15
C GLY A 341 23.63 -38.12 -9.80
N VAL A 342 23.64 -38.29 -11.13
CA VAL A 342 24.61 -39.14 -11.83
C VAL A 342 25.93 -38.40 -12.05
N GLU A 343 27.00 -38.83 -11.35
CA GLU A 343 28.33 -38.19 -11.36
C GLU A 343 28.89 -38.00 -12.79
N SER A 344 28.68 -38.96 -13.70
CA SER A 344 29.16 -38.86 -15.08
C SER A 344 28.46 -37.75 -15.88
N CYS A 345 27.22 -37.39 -15.54
CA CYS A 345 26.53 -36.24 -16.13
C CYS A 345 27.19 -34.93 -15.68
N ALA A 346 27.34 -34.72 -14.37
CA ALA A 346 28.06 -33.58 -13.80
C ALA A 346 29.48 -33.42 -14.37
N ILE A 347 30.24 -34.53 -14.48
CA ILE A 347 31.58 -34.55 -15.10
C ILE A 347 31.54 -34.12 -16.57
N SER A 348 30.51 -34.48 -17.34
CA SER A 348 30.39 -34.02 -18.73
C SER A 348 30.28 -32.49 -18.84
N ILE A 349 29.64 -31.85 -17.84
CA ILE A 349 29.50 -30.39 -17.76
C ILE A 349 30.78 -29.74 -17.25
N LEU A 350 31.42 -30.29 -16.20
CA LEU A 350 32.73 -29.81 -15.70
C LEU A 350 33.78 -29.74 -16.81
N ASN A 351 33.83 -30.75 -17.68
CA ASN A 351 34.70 -30.75 -18.85
C ASN A 351 34.33 -29.66 -19.87
N SER A 352 33.04 -29.36 -20.07
CA SER A 352 32.61 -28.29 -21.01
C SER A 352 32.94 -26.89 -20.50
N VAL A 353 32.88 -26.66 -19.19
CA VAL A 353 33.25 -25.38 -18.55
C VAL A 353 34.73 -25.27 -18.16
N GLN A 354 35.53 -26.30 -18.48
CA GLN A 354 36.98 -26.35 -18.22
C GLN A 354 37.32 -26.19 -16.73
N LEU A 355 36.83 -27.13 -15.92
CA LEU A 355 37.14 -27.29 -14.49
C LEU A 355 37.75 -28.67 -14.22
N ASP A 356 38.65 -28.77 -13.24
CA ASP A 356 39.40 -30.00 -12.94
C ASP A 356 38.57 -30.95 -12.06
N VAL A 357 38.20 -32.10 -12.63
CA VAL A 357 37.35 -33.12 -11.99
C VAL A 357 37.95 -33.67 -10.70
N GLU A 358 39.26 -33.77 -10.59
CA GLU A 358 39.93 -34.36 -9.42
C GLU A 358 39.98 -33.39 -8.23
N GLN A 359 40.12 -32.08 -8.46
CA GLN A 359 39.90 -31.05 -7.45
C GLN A 359 38.43 -30.99 -7.01
N TRP A 360 37.49 -31.05 -7.95
CA TRP A 360 36.06 -31.08 -7.65
C TRP A 360 35.70 -32.29 -6.76
N ARG A 361 36.16 -33.50 -7.09
CA ARG A 361 36.01 -34.70 -6.25
C ARG A 361 36.59 -34.56 -4.86
N ARG A 362 37.77 -33.93 -4.73
CA ARG A 362 38.39 -33.66 -3.41
C ARG A 362 37.59 -32.67 -2.56
N CYS A 363 36.88 -31.74 -3.19
CA CYS A 363 35.98 -30.82 -2.49
C CYS A 363 34.71 -31.53 -2.02
N VAL A 364 34.10 -32.35 -2.87
CA VAL A 364 32.88 -33.12 -2.53
C VAL A 364 33.18 -34.13 -1.42
N GLY A 365 34.31 -34.84 -1.50
CA GLY A 365 34.70 -35.85 -0.52
C GLY A 365 33.79 -37.08 -0.56
N ASP A 366 33.60 -37.71 0.60
CA ASP A 366 32.65 -38.81 0.81
C ASP A 366 31.36 -38.25 1.44
N PRO A 367 30.23 -38.17 0.70
CA PRO A 367 28.95 -37.67 1.21
C PRO A 367 28.21 -38.68 2.11
N ASP A 368 28.72 -39.91 2.23
CA ASP A 368 28.14 -40.93 3.12
C ASP A 368 28.88 -41.00 4.47
N ALA A 369 30.08 -40.40 4.55
CA ALA A 369 30.89 -40.36 5.76
C ALA A 369 30.20 -39.59 6.90
N ASN A 370 30.20 -40.18 8.10
CA ASN A 370 29.59 -39.56 9.30
C ASN A 370 30.47 -38.44 9.91
N GLU A 371 31.06 -37.59 9.08
CA GLU A 371 31.97 -36.50 9.44
C GLU A 371 31.36 -35.12 9.11
N ARG A 372 32.01 -34.02 9.50
CA ARG A 372 31.58 -32.67 9.12
C ARG A 372 32.07 -32.36 7.71
N ASN A 373 31.20 -31.81 6.88
CA ASN A 373 31.58 -31.31 5.56
C ASN A 373 31.72 -29.78 5.64
N ALA A 374 32.92 -29.26 5.45
CA ALA A 374 33.20 -27.83 5.62
C ALA A 374 32.38 -26.93 4.66
N VAL A 375 32.06 -27.42 3.46
CA VAL A 375 31.28 -26.67 2.46
C VAL A 375 29.82 -26.54 2.87
N LEU A 376 29.26 -27.56 3.53
CA LEU A 376 27.88 -27.56 4.02
C LEU A 376 27.75 -26.89 5.40
N ASP A 377 28.76 -27.03 6.26
CA ASP A 377 28.86 -26.24 7.51
C ASP A 377 28.84 -24.73 7.18
N GLU A 378 29.57 -24.29 6.14
CA GLU A 378 29.56 -22.90 5.66
C GLU A 378 28.17 -22.44 5.18
N GLN A 379 27.37 -23.32 4.55
CA GLN A 379 25.99 -22.97 4.18
C GLN A 379 25.10 -22.78 5.40
N GLN A 380 25.19 -23.67 6.40
CA GLN A 380 24.41 -23.55 7.63
C GLN A 380 24.79 -22.30 8.44
N GLU A 381 26.07 -21.93 8.45
CA GLU A 381 26.53 -20.69 9.09
C GLU A 381 26.08 -19.43 8.32
N ALA A 382 26.10 -19.45 6.98
CA ALA A 382 25.63 -18.34 6.15
C ALA A 382 24.11 -18.16 6.16
N GLN A 383 23.35 -19.24 6.35
CA GLN A 383 21.87 -19.24 6.32
C GLN A 383 21.29 -18.45 7.50
N VAL A 384 21.88 -18.59 8.70
CA VAL A 384 21.42 -17.94 9.95
C VAL A 384 21.50 -16.40 9.90
N GLY A 385 22.24 -15.84 8.93
CA GLY A 385 22.41 -14.41 8.75
C GLY A 385 23.53 -13.81 9.60
N THR A 386 24.08 -12.69 9.12
CA THR A 386 25.07 -11.88 9.84
C THR A 386 24.69 -10.39 9.80
N GLY A 387 25.30 -9.56 10.64
CA GLY A 387 25.20 -8.09 10.55
C GLY A 387 23.86 -7.43 10.91
N GLY A 388 22.74 -8.16 10.95
CA GLY A 388 21.38 -7.63 11.15
C GLY A 388 20.32 -8.37 10.33
N ARG A 389 20.76 -8.97 9.21
CA ARG A 389 20.01 -9.85 8.31
C ARG A 389 19.39 -11.02 9.06
N SER A 390 18.15 -11.35 8.73
CA SER A 390 17.42 -12.52 9.23
C SER A 390 17.82 -13.81 8.50
N ASP A 391 17.39 -14.95 9.06
CA ASP A 391 17.52 -16.29 8.47
C ASP A 391 16.97 -16.35 7.04
N VAL A 392 17.68 -17.04 6.14
CA VAL A 392 17.16 -17.37 4.80
C VAL A 392 16.29 -18.63 4.90
N SER A 393 15.01 -18.41 5.15
CA SER A 393 13.99 -19.46 5.24
C SER A 393 13.12 -19.62 3.98
N ILE A 394 13.22 -18.70 3.00
CA ILE A 394 12.39 -18.66 1.80
C ILE A 394 13.28 -18.82 0.56
N LEU A 395 12.86 -19.67 -0.39
CA LEU A 395 13.59 -19.96 -1.63
C LEU A 395 12.71 -19.89 -2.89
N PRO A 396 13.32 -19.56 -4.07
CA PRO A 396 14.64 -18.95 -4.18
C PRO A 396 14.64 -17.53 -3.59
N THR A 397 15.81 -17.02 -3.19
CA THR A 397 15.95 -15.62 -2.77
C THR A 397 17.31 -15.04 -3.17
N VAL A 398 17.39 -13.71 -3.23
CA VAL A 398 18.61 -12.95 -3.51
C VAL A 398 18.94 -12.15 -2.25
N VAL A 399 20.23 -12.01 -1.91
CA VAL A 399 20.68 -11.07 -0.86
C VAL A 399 21.60 -10.05 -1.54
N ILE A 400 21.44 -8.77 -1.23
CA ILE A 400 22.22 -7.68 -1.83
C ILE A 400 22.77 -6.83 -0.69
N ASN A 401 24.10 -6.69 -0.62
CA ASN A 401 24.81 -5.97 0.44
C ASN A 401 24.35 -6.33 1.87
N ASN A 402 24.06 -7.62 2.07
CA ASN A 402 23.54 -8.24 3.30
C ASN A 402 22.10 -7.84 3.72
N GLU A 403 21.22 -7.40 2.81
CA GLU A 403 19.76 -7.38 3.03
C GLU A 403 19.02 -8.31 2.05
N GLN A 404 17.88 -8.90 2.45
CA GLN A 404 17.16 -9.83 1.58
C GLN A 404 16.34 -9.07 0.53
N TYR A 405 16.49 -9.45 -0.74
CA TYR A 405 15.61 -9.01 -1.81
C TYR A 405 14.19 -9.55 -1.60
N ARG A 406 13.19 -8.73 -1.91
CA ARG A 406 11.77 -9.08 -1.91
C ARG A 406 11.18 -8.74 -3.27
N GLY A 407 10.20 -9.52 -3.69
CA GLY A 407 9.56 -9.40 -5.00
C GLY A 407 9.86 -10.59 -5.90
N LYS A 408 9.40 -10.53 -7.14
CA LYS A 408 9.66 -11.57 -8.14
C LYS A 408 11.16 -11.69 -8.45
N ILE A 409 11.61 -12.91 -8.68
CA ILE A 409 12.96 -13.18 -9.19
C ILE A 409 12.88 -13.25 -10.71
N ILE A 410 12.98 -12.07 -11.35
CA ILE A 410 13.12 -11.91 -12.79
C ILE A 410 14.32 -11.03 -13.11
N SER A 411 14.89 -11.22 -14.30
CA SER A 411 16.21 -10.67 -14.66
C SER A 411 16.28 -9.14 -14.68
N SER A 412 15.18 -8.46 -14.99
CA SER A 412 15.08 -6.99 -14.94
C SER A 412 15.17 -6.46 -13.52
N ASP A 413 14.40 -7.07 -12.60
CA ASP A 413 14.12 -6.52 -11.28
C ASP A 413 15.26 -6.82 -10.32
N VAL A 414 15.83 -8.02 -10.43
CA VAL A 414 17.07 -8.39 -9.72
C VAL A 414 18.25 -7.54 -10.21
N LEU A 415 18.34 -7.24 -11.51
CA LEU A 415 19.32 -6.28 -12.01
C LEU A 415 19.06 -4.89 -11.42
N GLN A 416 17.82 -4.39 -11.44
CA GLN A 416 17.48 -3.08 -10.87
C GLN A 416 17.85 -2.99 -9.38
N ALA A 417 17.58 -4.04 -8.59
CA ALA A 417 17.94 -4.09 -7.18
C ALA A 417 19.47 -4.11 -6.96
N ILE A 418 20.22 -4.95 -7.70
CA ILE A 418 21.69 -4.94 -7.67
C ILE A 418 22.22 -3.54 -8.04
N CYS A 419 21.59 -2.90 -9.03
CA CYS A 419 21.92 -1.56 -9.50
C CYS A 419 21.50 -0.43 -8.53
N ALA A 420 20.61 -0.69 -7.57
CA ALA A 420 20.29 0.20 -6.46
C ALA A 420 21.30 0.06 -5.31
N GLY A 421 21.96 -1.09 -5.15
CA GLY A 421 23.01 -1.32 -4.16
C GLY A 421 24.36 -0.64 -4.42
N PHE A 422 24.57 -0.04 -5.60
CA PHE A 422 25.78 0.76 -5.88
C PHE A 422 25.67 2.17 -5.30
N ALA A 423 26.78 2.68 -4.74
CA ALA A 423 26.87 4.07 -4.31
C ALA A 423 26.53 5.09 -5.41
N ALA A 424 26.11 6.29 -5.00
CA ALA A 424 25.70 7.35 -5.92
C ALA A 424 26.84 7.73 -6.90
N GLY A 425 26.61 7.51 -8.19
CA GLY A 425 27.57 7.81 -9.26
C GLY A 425 28.54 6.68 -9.64
N THR A 426 28.46 5.50 -9.01
CA THR A 426 29.36 4.35 -9.29
C THR A 426 28.71 3.24 -10.12
N LYS A 427 27.44 3.42 -10.52
CA LYS A 427 26.66 2.44 -11.29
C LYS A 427 27.35 2.09 -12.62
N PRO A 428 27.58 0.80 -12.92
CA PRO A 428 28.24 0.38 -14.16
C PRO A 428 27.31 0.45 -15.38
N GLU A 429 27.88 0.44 -16.59
CA GLU A 429 27.15 0.44 -17.87
C GLU A 429 26.15 -0.74 -18.01
N VAL A 430 26.36 -1.86 -17.30
CA VAL A 430 25.37 -2.96 -17.27
C VAL A 430 24.10 -2.60 -16.50
N CYS A 431 24.16 -1.63 -15.58
CA CYS A 431 22.98 -1.05 -14.90
C CYS A 431 22.22 -0.02 -15.75
N GLY A 432 22.90 0.61 -16.72
CA GLY A 432 22.28 1.43 -17.77
C GLY A 432 22.30 0.65 -19.08
N GLY A 433 21.56 -0.45 -19.14
CA GLY A 433 21.67 -1.50 -20.18
C GLY A 433 21.46 -0.99 -21.61
N ALA A 434 22.52 -0.43 -22.21
CA ALA A 434 22.51 0.33 -23.46
C ALA A 434 21.23 1.16 -23.60
N ASP A 435 20.96 1.98 -22.56
CA ASP A 435 19.70 2.67 -22.36
C ASP A 435 19.32 3.33 -23.69
N ALA A 436 18.16 2.99 -24.27
CA ALA A 436 17.81 3.52 -25.58
C ALA A 436 17.66 5.07 -25.52
N CYS A 437 17.49 5.58 -24.30
CA CYS A 437 17.66 6.96 -23.88
C CYS A 437 19.12 7.48 -23.97
N ASP A 438 20.12 6.79 -23.41
CA ASP A 438 21.53 7.17 -23.50
C ASP A 438 22.12 6.97 -24.91
N GLY A 439 21.60 5.99 -25.67
CA GLY A 439 21.90 5.74 -27.07
C GLY A 439 21.40 6.81 -28.06
N GLY A 440 20.85 7.92 -27.55
CA GLY A 440 20.39 9.06 -28.33
C GLY A 440 18.89 9.37 -28.19
N GLY A 441 18.09 8.43 -27.68
CA GLY A 441 16.64 8.62 -27.49
C GLY A 441 16.30 9.70 -26.47
N GLY A 442 17.10 9.87 -25.42
CA GLY A 442 16.96 10.95 -24.44
C GLY A 442 17.29 12.30 -25.05
N ALA A 443 18.28 12.36 -25.96
CA ALA A 443 18.57 13.55 -26.76
C ALA A 443 17.52 13.79 -27.88
N GLU A 444 16.67 12.81 -28.20
CA GLU A 444 15.54 12.95 -29.12
C GLU A 444 14.26 13.38 -28.39
N CYS A 445 13.96 12.82 -27.22
CA CYS A 445 12.92 13.29 -26.31
C CYS A 445 13.21 14.72 -25.84
N ALA A 446 14.47 15.07 -25.54
CA ALA A 446 14.87 16.45 -25.22
C ALA A 446 14.67 17.46 -26.37
N LYS A 447 14.45 17.02 -27.62
CA LYS A 447 14.01 17.90 -28.73
C LYS A 447 12.50 18.07 -28.79
N ASN A 448 11.75 17.26 -28.05
CA ASN A 448 10.29 17.28 -28.02
C ASN A 448 9.74 18.31 -27.01
N THR A 449 10.42 19.45 -26.90
CA THR A 449 10.07 20.57 -26.01
C THR A 449 8.66 21.11 -26.25
N ASP A 450 8.22 21.08 -27.52
CA ASP A 450 6.94 21.65 -27.96
C ASP A 450 5.73 20.85 -27.44
N THR A 451 5.94 19.58 -27.05
CA THR A 451 4.93 18.74 -26.39
C THR A 451 5.24 18.47 -24.92
N GLY A 452 6.42 18.83 -24.43
CA GLY A 452 6.85 18.56 -23.05
C GLY A 452 7.26 17.11 -22.76
N HIS A 453 7.22 16.19 -23.72
CA HIS A 453 7.67 14.79 -23.58
C HIS A 453 9.21 14.68 -23.59
N THR A 454 9.87 15.31 -22.61
CA THR A 454 11.34 15.40 -22.54
C THR A 454 12.01 14.26 -21.78
N SER A 455 11.25 13.49 -21.01
CA SER A 455 11.76 12.29 -20.33
C SER A 455 11.66 11.08 -21.25
N CYS A 456 12.50 10.09 -20.98
CA CYS A 456 12.68 8.93 -21.83
C CYS A 456 12.56 7.66 -20.98
N GLN A 457 11.73 6.73 -21.43
CA GLN A 457 11.53 5.44 -20.80
C GLN A 457 11.96 4.34 -21.77
N THR A 458 12.94 3.54 -21.37
CA THR A 458 13.41 2.41 -22.17
C THR A 458 12.42 1.23 -22.07
N SER A 459 12.20 0.57 -23.20
CA SER A 459 11.33 -0.60 -23.36
C SER A 459 12.05 -1.61 -24.26
N GLY A 460 12.79 -2.53 -23.63
CA GLY A 460 13.71 -3.44 -24.32
C GLY A 460 14.76 -2.66 -25.12
N ALA A 461 14.97 -3.02 -26.38
CA ALA A 461 15.89 -2.33 -27.29
C ALA A 461 15.32 -1.05 -27.94
N SER A 462 14.27 -0.46 -27.38
CA SER A 462 13.57 0.72 -27.89
C SER A 462 13.29 1.73 -26.78
N TYR A 463 12.95 2.98 -27.12
CA TYR A 463 12.58 4.01 -26.15
C TYR A 463 11.22 4.63 -26.47
N LYS A 464 10.54 5.13 -25.43
CA LYS A 464 9.34 5.97 -25.53
C LYS A 464 9.63 7.31 -24.85
N CYS A 465 9.33 8.41 -25.53
CA CYS A 465 9.30 9.73 -24.89
C CYS A 465 8.05 9.85 -24.02
N VAL A 466 8.27 10.00 -22.73
CA VAL A 466 7.23 10.11 -21.71
C VAL A 466 7.26 11.49 -21.07
N CYS A 467 6.20 11.83 -20.38
CA CYS A 467 6.15 13.04 -19.59
C CYS A 467 7.20 12.98 -18.46
N PRO A 468 7.97 14.06 -18.24
CA PRO A 468 8.93 14.12 -17.13
C PRO A 468 8.25 13.92 -15.78
N VAL A 469 9.02 13.40 -14.82
CA VAL A 469 8.56 13.14 -13.45
C VAL A 469 7.98 14.44 -12.86
N GLY A 470 6.79 14.36 -12.29
CA GLY A 470 6.03 15.54 -11.84
C GLY A 470 5.07 16.14 -12.89
N THR A 471 4.93 15.54 -14.07
CA THR A 471 4.03 16.03 -15.13
C THR A 471 3.09 14.92 -15.65
N ILE A 472 1.92 15.30 -16.18
CA ILE A 472 0.88 14.38 -16.69
C ILE A 472 0.63 14.57 -18.19
N GLU A 473 0.33 13.47 -18.88
CA GLU A 473 -0.01 13.44 -20.31
C GLU A 473 -1.46 13.90 -20.54
N VAL A 474 -1.63 15.07 -21.18
CA VAL A 474 -2.93 15.69 -21.43
C VAL A 474 -3.20 15.71 -22.94
N LYS A 475 -4.41 15.30 -23.34
CA LYS A 475 -4.82 15.32 -24.75
C LYS A 475 -5.46 16.64 -25.13
N ASN A 476 -4.86 17.37 -26.07
CA ASN A 476 -5.42 18.59 -26.63
C ASN A 476 -6.76 18.26 -27.34
N SER A 477 -7.81 18.97 -26.93
CA SER A 477 -9.18 18.73 -27.39
C SER A 477 -9.47 19.22 -28.82
N GLN A 478 -8.57 19.98 -29.44
CA GLN A 478 -8.78 20.59 -30.76
C GLN A 478 -8.13 19.79 -31.91
N ASP A 479 -6.98 19.17 -31.67
CA ASP A 479 -6.19 18.42 -32.67
C ASP A 479 -5.90 16.96 -32.28
N GLY A 480 -6.19 16.58 -31.02
CA GLY A 480 -5.93 15.24 -30.49
C GLY A 480 -4.48 14.94 -30.16
N THR A 481 -3.58 15.93 -30.22
CA THR A 481 -2.18 15.81 -29.81
C THR A 481 -2.05 15.59 -28.30
N LEU A 482 -0.95 14.97 -27.88
CA LEU A 482 -0.64 14.70 -26.47
C LEU A 482 0.46 15.68 -26.04
N SER A 483 0.27 16.31 -24.87
CA SER A 483 1.24 17.24 -24.29
C SER A 483 1.34 17.05 -22.78
N CYS A 484 2.55 17.16 -22.26
CA CYS A 484 2.81 17.09 -20.84
C CYS A 484 2.49 18.44 -20.18
N GLN A 485 1.77 18.38 -19.06
CA GLN A 485 1.50 19.53 -18.22
C GLN A 485 2.00 19.21 -16.82
N ASP A 486 2.70 20.17 -16.20
CA ASP A 486 3.11 20.07 -14.80
C ASP A 486 1.88 19.69 -13.95
N ILE A 487 2.06 18.77 -12.99
CA ILE A 487 1.01 18.48 -12.02
C ILE A 487 0.73 19.80 -11.30
N ASN A 488 -0.53 20.25 -11.35
CA ASN A 488 -0.91 21.37 -10.52
C ASN A 488 -1.22 20.85 -9.12
N GLU A 489 -0.33 21.08 -8.16
CA GLU A 489 -0.55 20.68 -6.77
C GLU A 489 -1.52 21.62 -6.04
N CYS A 490 -1.76 22.83 -6.56
CA CYS A 490 -2.58 23.84 -5.89
C CYS A 490 -4.04 23.46 -5.58
N PRO A 491 -4.78 22.71 -6.42
CA PRO A 491 -6.09 22.15 -6.08
C PRO A 491 -6.06 21.29 -4.82
N THR A 492 -4.95 20.58 -4.57
CA THR A 492 -4.72 19.77 -3.38
C THR A 492 -4.20 20.63 -2.22
N ALA A 493 -3.17 21.46 -2.44
CA ALA A 493 -2.54 22.26 -1.41
C ALA A 493 -3.51 23.26 -0.75
N MET A 494 -4.44 23.85 -1.51
CA MET A 494 -5.52 24.70 -0.97
C MET A 494 -6.50 23.97 -0.03
N GLN A 495 -6.50 22.63 -0.04
CA GLN A 495 -7.37 21.80 0.80
C GLN A 495 -6.61 21.05 1.90
N THR A 496 -5.29 20.85 1.76
CA THR A 496 -4.50 19.98 2.64
C THR A 496 -3.33 20.65 3.37
N VAL A 497 -2.91 21.85 2.94
CA VAL A 497 -1.71 22.53 3.47
C VAL A 497 -2.10 23.79 4.23
N ASN A 498 -1.83 23.81 5.54
CA ASN A 498 -2.25 24.89 6.44
C ASN A 498 -1.84 26.31 5.98
N SER A 499 -0.69 26.47 5.32
CA SER A 499 -0.24 27.76 4.76
C SER A 499 -0.98 28.19 3.48
N CYS A 500 -1.67 27.27 2.80
CA CYS A 500 -2.51 27.54 1.62
C CYS A 500 -4.02 27.58 1.96
N MET A 501 -4.43 27.01 3.10
CA MET A 501 -5.85 26.89 3.51
C MET A 501 -6.46 28.15 4.16
N CYS A 502 -5.74 29.27 4.25
CA CYS A 502 -6.28 30.48 4.88
C CYS A 502 -7.29 31.22 3.97
N GLU A 503 -8.23 31.96 4.57
CA GLU A 503 -9.28 32.69 3.83
C GLU A 503 -8.73 33.63 2.75
N ARG A 504 -7.54 34.21 3.01
CA ARG A 504 -6.81 35.11 2.10
C ARG A 504 -5.55 34.50 1.49
N CYS A 505 -5.52 33.17 1.35
CA CYS A 505 -4.40 32.47 0.75
C CYS A 505 -4.67 32.10 -0.72
N TRP A 506 -3.61 32.10 -1.52
CA TRP A 506 -3.56 31.47 -2.85
C TRP A 506 -2.27 30.69 -3.03
N CYS A 507 -2.20 29.88 -4.09
CA CYS A 507 -1.12 28.95 -4.36
C CYS A 507 -0.58 29.16 -5.77
N LYS A 508 0.74 29.10 -5.92
CA LYS A 508 1.46 29.06 -7.19
C LYS A 508 2.19 27.73 -7.28
N SER A 509 2.09 27.01 -8.40
CA SER A 509 3.10 25.99 -8.70
C SER A 509 4.30 26.69 -9.33
N GLU A 510 5.51 26.42 -8.84
CA GLU A 510 6.77 27.02 -9.29
C GLU A 510 7.67 25.98 -9.94
N HIS A 511 7.99 26.20 -11.22
CA HIS A 511 8.86 25.33 -12.01
C HIS A 511 10.33 25.69 -11.76
N LEU A 512 11.03 24.88 -10.95
CA LEU A 512 12.48 24.96 -10.78
C LEU A 512 13.18 23.86 -11.60
N PRO A 513 14.12 24.18 -12.49
CA PRO A 513 14.82 23.16 -13.28
C PRO A 513 15.76 22.33 -12.39
N GLY A 514 15.45 21.04 -12.25
CA GLY A 514 16.32 20.05 -11.61
C GLY A 514 15.97 19.66 -10.17
N ASN A 515 14.73 19.86 -9.72
CA ASN A 515 14.24 19.30 -8.45
C ASN A 515 12.72 19.04 -8.51
N ASP A 516 12.18 18.31 -7.52
CA ASP A 516 10.75 17.99 -7.41
C ASP A 516 9.84 19.23 -7.55
N ALA A 517 8.64 19.04 -8.10
CA ALA A 517 7.66 20.12 -8.29
C ALA A 517 7.31 20.81 -6.95
N THR A 518 7.62 22.11 -6.86
CA THR A 518 7.43 22.93 -5.66
C THR A 518 6.29 23.91 -5.83
N PHE A 519 5.27 23.82 -4.99
CA PHE A 519 4.24 24.87 -4.87
C PHE A 519 4.58 25.85 -3.73
N THR A 520 4.22 27.12 -3.91
CA THR A 520 4.35 28.17 -2.90
C THR A 520 2.97 28.73 -2.52
N CYS A 521 2.71 28.82 -1.21
CA CYS A 521 1.51 29.42 -0.64
C CYS A 521 1.76 30.90 -0.33
N HIS A 522 0.92 31.79 -0.84
CA HIS A 522 1.00 33.24 -0.63
C HIS A 522 -0.23 33.73 0.12
N GLN A 523 -0.02 34.59 1.11
CA GLN A 523 -1.09 35.22 1.90
C GLN A 523 -1.24 36.68 1.50
N GLU A 524 -2.44 37.07 1.08
CA GLU A 524 -2.78 38.46 0.74
C GLU A 524 -3.09 39.29 2.00
N PRO A 525 -2.74 40.59 2.02
CA PRO A 525 -3.18 41.51 3.06
C PRO A 525 -4.72 41.68 3.04
N PRO A 526 -5.32 42.25 4.11
CA PRO A 526 -6.76 42.49 4.18
C PRO A 526 -7.31 43.25 2.97
N SER A 527 -8.53 42.92 2.56
CA SER A 527 -9.14 43.51 1.38
C SER A 527 -9.31 45.01 1.51
N VAL A 528 -8.97 45.74 0.44
CA VAL A 528 -9.30 47.18 0.35
C VAL A 528 -10.82 47.38 0.22
N CYS A 529 -11.58 46.33 -0.15
CA CYS A 529 -13.04 46.35 -0.20
C CYS A 529 -13.70 46.28 1.19
N ASP A 530 -13.04 45.69 2.19
CA ASP A 530 -13.58 45.48 3.55
C ASP A 530 -13.14 46.56 4.56
N ALA A 531 -12.53 47.63 4.08
CA ALA A 531 -11.94 48.69 4.90
C ALA A 531 -13.02 49.50 5.66
N ALA A 532 -13.24 49.16 6.93
CA ALA A 532 -14.24 49.79 7.78
C ALA A 532 -14.04 51.31 7.90
N GLY A 533 -15.11 52.07 7.64
CA GLY A 533 -15.12 53.54 7.75
C GLY A 533 -14.73 54.29 6.47
N ILE A 534 -14.51 53.60 5.35
CA ILE A 534 -14.32 54.22 4.02
C ILE A 534 -15.65 54.18 3.26
N GLU A 535 -16.19 55.33 2.88
CA GLU A 535 -17.48 55.40 2.15
C GLU A 535 -17.42 54.78 0.75
N HIS A 536 -16.22 54.73 0.13
CA HIS A 536 -15.97 54.11 -1.18
C HIS A 536 -14.72 53.21 -1.16
N PRO A 537 -14.85 51.96 -0.68
CA PRO A 537 -13.75 50.99 -0.64
C PRO A 537 -13.13 50.76 -2.03
N GLY A 538 -11.80 50.63 -2.09
CA GLY A 538 -11.03 50.47 -3.34
C GLY A 538 -11.07 51.66 -4.33
N GLY A 539 -11.75 52.77 -4.01
CA GLY A 539 -11.94 53.88 -4.96
C GLY A 539 -12.88 53.54 -6.14
N CYS A 540 -13.80 52.60 -5.93
CA CYS A 540 -14.88 52.28 -6.87
C CYS A 540 -16.07 53.27 -6.74
N TRP A 541 -17.19 53.00 -7.43
CA TRP A 541 -18.40 53.87 -7.54
C TRP A 541 -18.82 54.60 -6.26
N SER A 542 -19.23 55.87 -6.42
CA SER A 542 -19.35 56.83 -5.31
C SER A 542 -20.77 57.31 -4.96
N GLU A 543 -21.83 56.67 -5.46
CA GLU A 543 -23.21 57.11 -5.16
C GLU A 543 -23.93 56.19 -4.17
N LYS A 544 -24.56 56.81 -3.15
CA LYS A 544 -25.53 56.27 -2.18
C LYS A 544 -25.56 54.75 -1.96
N GLY A 545 -24.76 54.30 -0.99
CA GLY A 545 -25.14 53.17 -0.12
C GLY A 545 -24.86 51.75 -0.61
N PHE A 546 -24.28 51.56 -1.80
CA PHE A 546 -23.83 50.26 -2.28
C PHE A 546 -22.34 50.28 -2.68
N THR A 547 -21.64 49.17 -2.47
CA THR A 547 -20.22 49.03 -2.82
C THR A 547 -20.05 48.36 -4.19
N ALA A 548 -19.19 48.94 -5.02
CA ALA A 548 -18.80 48.39 -6.33
C ALA A 548 -17.47 47.61 -6.30
N CYS A 549 -16.84 47.48 -5.13
CA CYS A 549 -15.54 46.83 -4.95
C CYS A 549 -15.71 45.32 -4.78
N VAL A 550 -15.05 44.53 -5.63
CA VAL A 550 -14.96 43.07 -5.54
C VAL A 550 -13.52 42.66 -5.33
N ASP A 551 -13.29 41.83 -4.31
CA ASP A 551 -11.99 41.28 -3.95
C ASP A 551 -11.49 40.30 -5.02
N GLY A 552 -10.21 40.41 -5.39
CA GLY A 552 -9.56 39.51 -6.33
C GLY A 552 -9.22 38.13 -5.77
N ILE A 553 -9.30 37.93 -4.44
CA ILE A 553 -8.81 36.71 -3.78
C ILE A 553 -9.38 35.40 -4.33
N ASP A 554 -10.67 35.33 -4.61
CA ASP A 554 -11.28 34.10 -5.13
C ASP A 554 -10.94 33.87 -6.61
N ALA A 555 -10.72 34.95 -7.38
CA ALA A 555 -10.17 34.86 -8.72
C ALA A 555 -8.69 34.41 -8.71
N LYS A 556 -7.88 34.86 -7.73
CA LYS A 556 -6.50 34.36 -7.50
C LYS A 556 -6.49 32.87 -7.15
N LYS A 557 -7.36 32.41 -6.26
CA LYS A 557 -7.52 30.98 -5.95
C LYS A 557 -7.88 30.17 -7.19
N GLN A 558 -8.87 30.63 -7.96
CA GLN A 558 -9.30 29.98 -9.20
C GLN A 558 -8.23 29.99 -10.30
N ALA A 559 -7.38 31.02 -10.38
CA ALA A 559 -6.23 31.05 -11.26
C ALA A 559 -5.22 29.95 -10.87
N GLY A 560 -4.84 29.88 -9.58
CA GLY A 560 -3.94 28.86 -9.06
C GLY A 560 -4.45 27.44 -9.28
N ILE A 561 -5.75 27.18 -9.03
CA ILE A 561 -6.40 25.87 -9.31
C ILE A 561 -6.38 25.50 -10.81
N LYS A 562 -6.30 26.49 -11.71
CA LYS A 562 -6.26 26.30 -13.18
C LYS A 562 -4.85 26.34 -13.77
N GLY A 563 -3.80 26.42 -12.95
CA GLY A 563 -2.41 26.52 -13.41
C GLY A 563 -2.07 27.88 -14.06
N LEU A 564 -2.88 28.92 -13.80
CA LEU A 564 -2.65 30.28 -14.27
C LEU A 564 -1.97 31.11 -13.17
N ASP A 565 -1.09 32.03 -13.54
CA ASP A 565 -0.37 32.87 -12.57
C ASP A 565 -1.34 33.76 -11.75
N PRO A 566 -1.51 33.52 -10.44
CA PRO A 566 -2.42 34.33 -9.63
C PRO A 566 -1.92 35.76 -9.43
N ALA A 567 -0.63 36.02 -9.62
CA ALA A 567 -0.07 37.37 -9.58
C ALA A 567 -0.52 38.24 -10.76
N ALA A 568 -1.05 37.65 -11.84
CA ALA A 568 -1.62 38.38 -12.97
C ALA A 568 -3.08 38.83 -12.73
N VAL A 569 -3.73 38.34 -11.67
CA VAL A 569 -5.09 38.73 -11.28
C VAL A 569 -5.02 39.98 -10.39
N PRO A 570 -5.77 41.06 -10.68
CA PRO A 570 -5.82 42.25 -9.82
C PRO A 570 -6.30 41.95 -8.40
N ASP A 571 -5.72 42.63 -7.40
CA ASP A 571 -6.09 42.45 -5.97
C ASP A 571 -7.54 42.82 -5.67
N HIS A 572 -8.12 43.72 -6.46
CA HIS A 572 -9.53 44.08 -6.45
C HIS A 572 -9.94 44.55 -7.84
N THR A 573 -11.24 44.47 -8.14
CA THR A 573 -11.85 45.00 -9.36
C THR A 573 -13.10 45.78 -9.01
N CYS A 574 -13.39 46.84 -9.78
CA CYS A 574 -14.65 47.57 -9.65
C CYS A 574 -15.67 47.00 -10.63
N VAL A 575 -16.86 46.64 -10.15
CA VAL A 575 -18.00 46.19 -10.96
C VAL A 575 -19.25 46.95 -10.54
N CYS A 576 -20.14 47.26 -11.48
CA CYS A 576 -21.38 47.93 -11.12
C CYS A 576 -22.28 47.03 -10.25
N PRO A 577 -22.95 47.57 -9.22
CA PRO A 577 -23.91 46.80 -8.42
C PRO A 577 -25.03 46.22 -9.29
N LYS A 578 -25.70 45.17 -8.80
CA LYS A 578 -26.87 44.60 -9.48
C LYS A 578 -27.94 45.69 -9.69
N GLY A 579 -28.49 45.77 -10.90
CA GLY A 579 -29.39 46.86 -11.33
C GLY A 579 -28.67 48.03 -12.01
N PHE A 580 -27.33 47.99 -12.11
CA PHE A 580 -26.54 49.03 -12.78
C PHE A 580 -25.60 48.45 -13.84
N THR A 581 -25.23 49.27 -14.83
CA THR A 581 -24.30 48.93 -15.92
C THR A 581 -23.26 50.03 -16.12
N GLY A 582 -22.05 49.68 -16.57
CA GLY A 582 -20.95 50.63 -16.71
C GLY A 582 -19.58 50.01 -16.45
N ASP A 583 -18.60 50.84 -16.06
CA ASP A 583 -17.20 50.44 -15.87
C ASP A 583 -16.80 50.17 -14.40
N GLY A 584 -17.78 50.12 -13.49
CA GLY A 584 -17.59 49.94 -12.05
C GLY A 584 -17.17 51.21 -11.29
N LYS A 585 -16.87 52.31 -12.00
CA LYS A 585 -16.61 53.65 -11.43
C LYS A 585 -17.71 54.63 -11.78
N VAL A 586 -18.19 54.56 -13.02
CA VAL A 586 -19.40 55.20 -13.53
C VAL A 586 -20.40 54.08 -13.81
N CYS A 587 -21.48 54.07 -13.06
CA CYS A 587 -22.53 53.06 -13.14
C CYS A 587 -23.88 53.76 -13.36
N GLU A 588 -24.52 53.44 -14.48
CA GLU A 588 -25.83 53.93 -14.87
C GLU A 588 -26.91 52.90 -14.49
N ASP A 589 -28.05 53.40 -14.03
CA ASP A 589 -29.23 52.62 -13.65
C ASP A 589 -29.80 51.86 -14.87
N VAL A 590 -29.99 50.55 -14.75
CA VAL A 590 -30.53 49.71 -15.84
C VAL A 590 -32.05 49.78 -15.80
N ASP A 591 -32.64 50.43 -16.81
CA ASP A 591 -34.09 50.44 -16.99
C ASP A 591 -34.60 49.07 -17.45
N GLU A 592 -34.84 48.18 -16.49
CA GLU A 592 -35.29 46.81 -16.70
C GLU A 592 -36.71 46.74 -17.29
N CYS A 593 -37.50 47.81 -17.15
CA CYS A 593 -38.79 47.94 -17.82
C CYS A 593 -38.65 48.03 -19.35
N LYS A 594 -37.55 48.60 -19.87
CA LYS A 594 -37.24 48.56 -21.32
C LYS A 594 -36.82 47.17 -21.79
N GLY A 595 -36.29 46.33 -20.89
CA GLY A 595 -35.93 44.94 -21.15
C GLY A 595 -37.12 43.96 -21.14
N GLY A 596 -38.30 44.41 -20.71
CA GLY A 596 -39.51 43.59 -20.64
C GLY A 596 -39.61 42.71 -19.39
N ALA A 597 -39.01 43.12 -18.26
CA ALA A 597 -39.00 42.34 -17.01
C ALA A 597 -40.41 41.90 -16.56
N CYS A 598 -41.36 42.85 -16.43
CA CYS A 598 -42.75 42.56 -16.07
C CYS A 598 -43.56 42.00 -17.27
N ALA A 599 -43.30 40.76 -17.68
CA ALA A 599 -43.87 40.15 -18.89
C ALA A 599 -45.30 39.58 -18.77
N GLY A 600 -46.00 39.80 -17.65
CA GLY A 600 -47.33 39.23 -17.40
C GLY A 600 -48.51 40.03 -17.96
N ASP A 601 -49.62 39.33 -18.27
CA ASP A 601 -50.87 39.94 -18.73
C ASP A 601 -51.34 41.06 -17.77
N ARG A 602 -51.58 42.26 -18.32
CA ARG A 602 -52.13 43.44 -17.61
C ARG A 602 -51.25 43.96 -16.45
N MET A 603 -49.93 43.71 -16.52
CA MET A 603 -48.95 44.27 -15.60
C MET A 603 -48.44 45.63 -16.07
N THR A 604 -48.01 46.47 -15.12
CA THR A 604 -47.32 47.74 -15.36
C THR A 604 -45.92 47.68 -14.74
N CYS A 605 -44.92 48.25 -15.39
CA CYS A 605 -43.55 48.31 -14.87
C CYS A 605 -43.19 49.76 -14.49
N SER A 606 -42.64 49.94 -13.29
CA SER A 606 -42.02 51.20 -12.87
C SER A 606 -40.57 50.95 -12.50
N ASN A 607 -39.66 51.58 -13.24
CA ASN A 607 -38.23 51.54 -12.95
C ASN A 607 -37.94 52.34 -11.68
N THR A 608 -37.05 51.81 -10.83
CA THR A 608 -36.62 52.40 -9.57
C THR A 608 -35.08 52.45 -9.55
N PHE A 609 -34.47 53.23 -8.66
CA PHE A 609 -33.00 53.32 -8.65
C PHE A 609 -32.39 52.05 -8.06
N GLY A 610 -31.73 51.25 -8.91
CA GLY A 610 -31.15 49.94 -8.59
C GLY A 610 -32.10 48.74 -8.75
N GLY A 611 -33.21 48.88 -9.48
CA GLY A 611 -34.13 47.77 -9.77
C GLY A 611 -35.49 48.24 -10.31
N HIS A 612 -36.50 47.37 -10.34
CA HIS A 612 -37.85 47.72 -10.80
C HIS A 612 -38.95 47.16 -9.90
N GLU A 613 -40.13 47.77 -10.00
CA GLU A 613 -41.35 47.32 -9.34
C GLU A 613 -42.44 47.02 -10.40
N CYS A 614 -43.02 45.82 -10.32
CA CYS A 614 -44.11 45.39 -11.19
C CYS A 614 -45.48 45.56 -10.49
N GLY A 615 -46.34 46.39 -11.05
CA GLY A 615 -47.72 46.61 -10.61
C GLY A 615 -48.77 45.94 -11.50
N CYS A 616 -50.04 46.15 -11.17
CA CYS A 616 -51.18 45.79 -12.01
C CYS A 616 -51.86 47.03 -12.59
N GLU A 617 -52.43 46.91 -13.78
CA GLU A 617 -53.29 47.94 -14.35
C GLU A 617 -54.50 48.28 -13.46
N ALA A 618 -55.00 49.51 -13.59
CA ALA A 618 -56.17 49.98 -12.83
C ALA A 618 -57.40 49.09 -13.06
N GLY A 619 -57.99 48.60 -11.96
CA GLY A 619 -59.08 47.62 -11.99
C GLY A 619 -58.63 46.16 -11.90
N PHE A 620 -57.34 45.89 -11.78
CA PHE A 620 -56.79 44.55 -11.53
C PHE A 620 -56.04 44.50 -10.19
N ALA A 621 -56.04 43.33 -9.54
CA ALA A 621 -55.28 43.08 -8.29
C ALA A 621 -54.23 41.98 -8.50
N PRO A 622 -53.08 42.04 -7.78
CA PRO A 622 -52.07 41.00 -7.85
C PRO A 622 -52.52 39.73 -7.11
N THR A 623 -52.23 38.58 -7.71
CA THR A 623 -52.35 37.25 -7.09
C THR A 623 -51.08 36.43 -7.33
N LEU A 624 -50.73 35.56 -6.39
CA LEU A 624 -49.54 34.72 -6.50
C LEU A 624 -49.75 33.61 -7.54
N SER A 625 -48.78 33.43 -8.44
CA SER A 625 -48.84 32.48 -9.54
C SER A 625 -47.47 31.91 -9.87
N ALA A 626 -47.30 30.60 -9.68
CA ALA A 626 -46.05 29.88 -9.95
C ALA A 626 -45.70 29.76 -11.46
N SER A 627 -46.53 30.29 -12.35
CA SER A 627 -46.30 30.31 -13.81
C SER A 627 -45.92 31.70 -14.34
N SER A 628 -45.55 32.63 -13.47
CA SER A 628 -45.10 33.99 -13.82
C SER A 628 -43.63 34.19 -13.43
N PRO A 629 -42.80 34.88 -14.22
CA PRO A 629 -41.38 35.10 -13.89
C PRO A 629 -41.16 35.72 -12.51
N ASP A 630 -42.00 36.67 -12.12
CA ASP A 630 -41.92 37.40 -10.86
C ASP A 630 -42.88 36.84 -9.78
N GLY A 631 -43.47 35.67 -10.03
CA GLY A 631 -44.40 35.01 -9.10
C GLY A 631 -45.78 35.68 -8.94
N VAL A 632 -46.08 36.75 -9.69
CA VAL A 632 -47.32 37.54 -9.60
C VAL A 632 -48.08 37.55 -10.93
N LYS A 633 -49.41 37.51 -10.88
CA LYS A 633 -50.33 37.71 -12.02
C LYS A 633 -51.46 38.68 -11.63
N CYS A 634 -51.96 39.48 -12.59
CA CYS A 634 -53.05 40.43 -12.37
C CYS A 634 -54.43 39.84 -12.72
N VAL A 635 -55.44 40.09 -11.88
CA VAL A 635 -56.84 39.62 -12.09
C VAL A 635 -57.89 40.73 -11.89
N GLU A 636 -58.94 40.73 -12.72
CA GLU A 636 -59.95 41.80 -12.77
C GLU A 636 -60.80 41.89 -11.49
N VAL A 637 -60.91 43.09 -10.90
CA VAL A 637 -61.65 43.36 -9.66
C VAL A 637 -62.99 44.03 -10.00
N LYS A 638 -64.05 43.24 -10.14
CA LYS A 638 -65.40 43.76 -10.34
C LYS A 638 -65.96 44.33 -9.05
N SER A 639 -65.96 45.66 -8.95
CA SER A 639 -66.60 46.42 -7.87
C SER A 639 -68.13 46.24 -7.90
N GLY A 640 -68.63 45.32 -7.07
CA GLY A 640 -70.06 45.09 -6.87
C GLY A 640 -70.34 44.85 -5.38
N GLY A 641 -70.96 45.83 -4.73
CA GLY A 641 -71.36 45.71 -3.32
C GLY A 641 -72.52 44.73 -3.15
N GLY A 642 -72.49 43.91 -2.10
CA GLY A 642 -73.52 42.91 -1.82
C GLY A 642 -73.22 42.12 -0.56
N THR A 643 -73.75 42.59 0.58
CA THR A 643 -73.56 41.97 1.90
C THR A 643 -74.14 40.56 2.00
N GLY A 644 -73.32 39.63 2.50
CA GLY A 644 -73.77 38.52 3.34
C GLY A 644 -74.09 37.19 2.65
N THR A 645 -73.11 36.27 2.58
CA THR A 645 -73.31 34.79 2.62
C THR A 645 -72.01 33.96 2.78
N VAL A 646 -70.94 34.45 3.43
CA VAL A 646 -69.67 33.67 3.58
C VAL A 646 -69.17 33.50 5.03
N VAL A 647 -69.97 33.83 6.05
CA VAL A 647 -69.59 33.62 7.46
C VAL A 647 -70.04 32.25 8.00
N ALA A 648 -70.97 31.57 7.32
CA ALA A 648 -71.52 30.28 7.77
C ALA A 648 -70.73 29.04 7.28
N ALA A 649 -69.99 29.13 6.18
CA ALA A 649 -69.32 27.97 5.56
C ALA A 649 -67.91 27.69 6.14
N VAL A 650 -67.19 28.73 6.57
CA VAL A 650 -65.80 28.61 7.05
C VAL A 650 -65.72 28.06 8.49
N LEU A 651 -66.76 28.25 9.31
CA LEU A 651 -66.80 27.74 10.68
C LEU A 651 -67.16 26.25 10.79
N ALA A 652 -67.73 25.64 9.73
CA ALA A 652 -68.08 24.22 9.72
C ALA A 652 -66.90 23.31 9.30
N SER A 653 -66.00 23.78 8.45
CA SER A 653 -64.87 22.99 7.92
C SER A 653 -63.71 22.85 8.91
N CYS A 654 -63.45 23.84 9.75
CA CYS A 654 -62.36 23.78 10.74
C CYS A 654 -62.58 22.74 11.85
N VAL A 655 -63.84 22.41 12.20
CA VAL A 655 -64.15 21.45 13.27
C VAL A 655 -63.88 20.00 12.83
N ILE A 656 -64.10 19.66 11.57
CA ILE A 656 -63.91 18.30 11.04
C ILE A 656 -62.41 17.99 10.88
N VAL A 657 -61.61 18.94 10.37
CA VAL A 657 -60.16 18.76 10.17
C VAL A 657 -59.40 18.71 11.51
N GLY A 658 -59.79 19.53 12.50
CA GLY A 658 -59.19 19.49 13.84
C GLY A 658 -59.46 18.20 14.61
N GLY A 659 -60.64 17.57 14.42
CA GLY A 659 -61.01 16.34 15.10
C GLY A 659 -60.16 15.12 14.72
N VAL A 660 -59.82 14.97 13.44
CA VAL A 660 -59.04 13.83 12.93
C VAL A 660 -57.57 13.91 13.38
N ALA A 661 -56.97 15.09 13.32
CA ALA A 661 -55.60 15.31 13.78
C ALA A 661 -55.43 15.05 15.29
N TYR A 662 -56.36 15.54 16.12
CA TYR A 662 -56.34 15.32 17.57
C TYR A 662 -56.59 13.85 17.97
N GLY A 663 -57.37 13.10 17.17
CA GLY A 663 -57.57 11.67 17.37
C GLY A 663 -56.30 10.84 17.18
N LEU A 664 -55.56 11.08 16.10
CA LEU A 664 -54.27 10.41 15.84
C LEU A 664 -53.21 10.80 16.87
N TYR A 665 -53.18 12.06 17.30
CA TYR A 665 -52.31 12.54 18.38
C TYR A 665 -52.58 11.82 19.71
N ARG A 666 -53.85 11.66 20.13
CA ARG A 666 -54.20 10.94 21.38
C ARG A 666 -54.08 9.42 21.31
N TRP A 667 -54.10 8.82 20.12
CA TRP A 667 -53.83 7.38 19.97
C TRP A 667 -52.34 7.08 20.18
N ARG A 668 -51.45 7.88 19.57
CA ARG A 668 -49.99 7.71 19.65
C ARG A 668 -49.39 8.03 21.02
N LEU A 669 -50.13 8.71 21.89
CA LEU A 669 -49.77 9.06 23.27
C LEU A 669 -50.26 8.05 24.33
N ARG A 670 -50.92 6.95 23.93
CA ARG A 670 -51.44 5.92 24.86
C ARG A 670 -50.65 4.61 24.88
N SER A 671 -49.55 4.53 24.13
CA SER A 671 -48.70 3.33 24.02
C SER A 671 -47.32 3.47 24.68
N TYR A 672 -47.16 4.37 25.66
CA TYR A 672 -45.93 4.52 26.45
C TYR A 672 -46.21 4.86 27.93
N MET A 673 -46.45 3.80 28.70
CA MET A 673 -46.33 3.58 30.15
C MET A 673 -46.43 2.05 30.28
N ASP A 674 -45.56 1.29 30.95
CA ASP A 674 -44.40 1.62 31.81
C ASP A 674 -43.45 0.39 31.86
N GLN A 675 -42.21 0.58 32.35
CA GLN A 675 -41.18 -0.41 32.84
C GLN A 675 -41.15 -1.85 32.24
N GLU A 676 -40.04 -2.39 31.74
CA GLU A 676 -38.64 -2.39 32.23
C GLU A 676 -37.64 -2.18 31.05
N ILE A 677 -36.40 -1.69 31.16
CA ILE A 677 -35.59 -1.11 32.23
C ILE A 677 -34.58 -0.12 31.58
N LYS A 678 -34.31 1.02 32.21
CA LYS A 678 -33.06 1.79 32.02
C LYS A 678 -32.08 1.29 33.13
N ALA A 679 -30.75 1.33 33.04
CA ALA A 679 -29.91 2.37 32.47
C ALA A 679 -28.40 2.04 32.62
N ILE A 680 -27.54 2.85 32.00
CA ILE A 680 -26.26 3.36 32.55
C ILE A 680 -25.07 2.36 32.72
N MET A 681 -24.07 2.58 31.87
CA MET A 681 -22.62 2.69 32.15
C MET A 681 -21.96 1.75 33.18
N ALA A 682 -21.13 0.82 32.68
CA ALA A 682 -19.72 0.64 33.08
C ALA A 682 -19.01 0.02 31.85
N GLN A 683 -17.91 0.54 31.31
CA GLN A 683 -16.63 0.93 31.90
C GLN A 683 -15.78 -0.30 32.29
N TYR A 684 -14.97 -0.75 31.31
CA TYR A 684 -13.82 -1.66 31.39
C TYR A 684 -14.07 -3.17 31.59
N MET A 685 -13.30 -3.94 30.80
CA MET A 685 -12.90 -5.36 30.87
C MET A 685 -12.21 -5.74 32.23
N PRO A 686 -11.70 -6.97 32.47
CA PRO A 686 -12.01 -8.34 31.97
C PRO A 686 -11.99 -9.44 33.09
N LEU A 687 -11.82 -10.71 32.68
CA LEU A 687 -11.15 -11.87 33.35
C LEU A 687 -12.02 -12.97 33.98
N GLU A 688 -11.68 -14.21 33.58
CA GLU A 688 -11.56 -15.48 34.35
C GLU A 688 -12.80 -15.94 35.17
N GLU A 689 -13.13 -17.23 35.34
CA GLU A 689 -12.36 -18.49 35.39
C GLU A 689 -13.37 -19.68 35.19
N GLU A 690 -12.92 -20.88 34.81
CA GLU A 690 -13.66 -22.15 35.06
C GLU A 690 -13.63 -22.47 36.59
N PRO A 691 -14.43 -23.40 37.21
CA PRO A 691 -14.85 -24.70 36.66
C PRO A 691 -16.12 -25.40 37.27
N ASP A 692 -16.23 -26.71 36.98
CA ASP A 692 -16.77 -27.84 37.78
C ASP A 692 -18.30 -28.08 38.04
N ASP A 693 -18.77 -29.17 37.41
CA ASP A 693 -19.35 -30.40 38.00
C ASP A 693 -20.84 -30.64 38.42
N GLU A 694 -21.14 -31.95 38.35
CA GLU A 694 -22.23 -32.80 38.90
C GLU A 694 -23.60 -32.97 38.18
N GLU A 695 -23.74 -34.17 37.57
CA GLU A 695 -24.85 -35.16 37.63
C GLU A 695 -26.28 -34.75 38.10
N ASN A 696 -27.40 -35.33 37.64
CA ASN A 696 -27.71 -36.78 37.63
C ASN A 696 -29.12 -37.08 37.02
N GLY A 697 -29.28 -38.24 36.34
CA GLY A 697 -30.54 -39.03 36.20
C GLY A 697 -31.79 -38.42 35.52
N GLY A 698 -32.70 -39.16 34.86
CA GLY A 698 -32.81 -40.60 34.57
C GLY A 698 -34.28 -41.05 34.39
N ARG A 699 -34.50 -42.21 33.74
CA ARG A 699 -35.74 -43.04 33.62
C ARG A 699 -36.88 -42.73 32.61
N GLU A 700 -36.91 -43.58 31.58
CA GLU A 700 -37.89 -44.68 31.32
C GLU A 700 -39.43 -44.48 31.23
N LEU A 701 -39.97 -45.00 30.12
CA LEU A 701 -41.14 -45.92 29.99
C LEU A 701 -42.60 -45.44 30.29
N ARG A 702 -43.45 -45.30 29.24
CA ARG A 702 -44.38 -46.37 28.76
C ARG A 702 -45.35 -45.95 27.62
N THR A 703 -45.35 -46.77 26.55
CA THR A 703 -46.49 -47.28 25.73
C THR A 703 -47.91 -46.71 25.88
N VAL A 704 -48.64 -46.54 24.75
CA VAL A 704 -49.78 -47.42 24.32
C VAL A 704 -50.46 -47.02 22.97
N SER A 705 -50.60 -48.01 22.07
CA SER A 705 -51.56 -48.23 20.94
C SER A 705 -51.86 -47.25 19.78
N ARG A 706 -51.60 -47.79 18.56
CA ARG A 706 -52.34 -47.77 17.25
C ARG A 706 -53.90 -47.84 17.32
N PRO A 707 -54.68 -47.81 16.21
CA PRO A 707 -54.37 -47.90 14.74
C PRO A 707 -54.95 -46.72 13.90
N SER A 708 -54.78 -46.50 12.59
CA SER A 708 -54.53 -47.33 11.37
C SER A 708 -53.79 -46.46 10.29
N GLY A 709 -53.47 -46.86 9.05
CA GLY A 709 -53.55 -48.11 8.29
C GLY A 709 -53.39 -47.90 6.75
N ALA A 710 -53.32 -49.00 5.98
CA ALA A 710 -53.38 -49.13 4.50
C ALA A 710 -52.25 -48.55 3.59
N GLY A 711 -51.44 -49.46 3.02
CA GLY A 711 -50.82 -49.38 1.68
C GLY A 711 -49.58 -48.49 1.47
N GLY A 712 -48.46 -48.92 0.86
CA GLY A 712 -48.04 -50.28 0.45
C GLY A 712 -47.11 -50.28 -0.78
N LEU A 713 -46.01 -51.07 -0.72
CA LEU A 713 -45.12 -51.50 -1.83
C LEU A 713 -44.21 -50.39 -2.45
N THR A 714 -42.97 -50.59 -2.94
CA THR A 714 -41.96 -51.71 -2.93
C THR A 714 -40.62 -51.20 -3.52
N HIS A 715 -39.53 -51.99 -3.38
CA HIS A 715 -38.20 -51.92 -4.06
C HIS A 715 -37.26 -50.78 -3.60
N GLU A 716 -36.02 -51.06 -3.13
CA GLU A 716 -34.81 -51.56 -3.85
C GLU A 716 -34.23 -50.48 -4.79
N GLU A 717 -32.91 -50.24 -4.88
CA GLU A 717 -31.73 -50.97 -4.39
C GLU A 717 -30.50 -50.01 -4.30
N TYR A 718 -29.44 -50.44 -3.57
CA TYR A 718 -28.11 -49.80 -3.38
C TYR A 718 -28.01 -48.49 -2.57
#